data_AF-A0A9X0XE99-F1
#
_entry.id   AF-A0A9X0XE99-F1
#
_cell.length_a   1.000
_cell.length_b   1.000
_cell.length_c   1.000
_cell.angle_alpha   90.00
_cell.angle_beta   90.00
_cell.angle_gamma   90.00
#
_symmetry.space_group_name_H-M   'P 1'
#
loop_
_entity.id
_entity.type
_entity.pdbx_description
1 polymer ?
#
loop_
_entity_poly.entity_id
_entity_poly.type
_entity_poly.pdbx_seq_one_letter_code
_entity_poly.pdbx_strand_id
1 'polypeptide(L)'
;MPPEGAAAPAVHSLARLHALGAVALREIDWTEDPRWPLRATGADPQIRFRRLPQGGLLQVDLQLEREAEPGLPPPTLHWTLPGRGYAAGLPLQAAGPARWQARTPRLGAGERWRLDPLDRPGRFRLIGLETRRSPAQGPLQRLLCWLHDALRAHAPERHARELLPAHELLAQPGEGAPRFLATGDDPHFRLAAPLAAGWYMLELGLELPVARAQARIYLDTGAGEREADSHGLPLRSGQTAKRLLWVPARARLRLDPMTLPGAFALTRFHLKRVKPDFARDRMRRKLQAATGRGGLAPAPLDPALDDAALWAAYDRLFEPVAEDALHYADWIARVEQPALPSAEAQAAERAGWAWQPRFSIVTPTYNTPPELLQACIDSVRAQHYPHWELCLADDASPDPRVRALLQAAAAAEPRIRLVLRERNGHIVEASNSALARAGGDFVVLLDHDDTLAPQALQSVARALQARPQAQIVYSDEDKLDLQGQRCEPHFKPDFNPDLLYAQNYVSHLGVYRRSLVEAVGGFRPGFEGSQDHDLLLRCVARLQDPRDVLHVPEVLYHWRQVPGSTALRHDAKDYACEAGRRAVQAHHDALHPGVQVSIVGPGLYRSLWPLPAELPRVSLIVPTRDGLDVLRTCIESLVERTAYPNYEILVVDNGSVEPDTLAYLAALPQRLGERVRVLHDPQPFNYAALNNAAVAQARGSLIGLINNDVEVIGPDWLDEMVRHALRPEIGCVGAKLYYPDDTVQHAGVILGIGGVADHAHKNFPRAASGYFGRLRVAHNVSAVTAAVLLVRRAVYEQVGGLDAEHLAVAFNDVDFCLKVMQAGYRNLWTPQAELYHHESKTRGADTAPHKRARLEREARCMQDRWGPLLRRDPFYNPNLSLSRRDFSLALTAHQAASPPVPAP
;
A
#
# COMPACT_ATOMS: atom_id res chain seq x y z
N MET A 1 -24.28 -72.29 -9.98
CA MET A 1 -23.38 -73.21 -10.70
C MET A 1 -22.97 -72.52 -12.00
N PRO A 2 -21.69 -72.62 -12.39
CA PRO A 2 -20.76 -71.49 -12.61
C PRO A 2 -20.41 -71.35 -14.13
N PRO A 3 -19.26 -70.81 -14.65
CA PRO A 3 -18.14 -69.98 -14.14
C PRO A 3 -17.65 -68.86 -15.13
N GLU A 4 -16.51 -68.19 -14.79
CA GLU A 4 -15.54 -67.45 -15.64
C GLU A 4 -15.98 -66.10 -16.29
N GLY A 5 -15.26 -64.98 -16.25
CA GLY A 5 -13.93 -64.60 -15.76
C GLY A 5 -13.59 -63.23 -16.40
N ALA A 6 -13.02 -62.30 -15.61
CA ALA A 6 -12.42 -60.99 -15.96
C ALA A 6 -12.99 -59.83 -15.13
N ALA A 7 -12.51 -59.72 -13.89
CA ALA A 7 -12.57 -58.47 -13.14
C ALA A 7 -11.64 -57.46 -13.81
N ALA A 8 -12.21 -56.38 -14.36
CA ALA A 8 -11.45 -55.20 -14.74
C ALA A 8 -10.69 -54.67 -13.49
N PRO A 9 -9.38 -54.39 -13.59
CA PRO A 9 -8.64 -53.82 -12.47
C PRO A 9 -9.20 -52.43 -12.19
N ALA A 10 -9.61 -52.22 -10.94
CA ALA A 10 -9.97 -50.92 -10.40
C ALA A 10 -8.85 -49.92 -10.67
N VAL A 11 -9.09 -48.97 -11.57
CA VAL A 11 -8.30 -47.75 -11.65
C VAL A 11 -8.65 -46.95 -10.39
N HIS A 12 -7.89 -47.18 -9.31
CA HIS A 12 -7.85 -46.24 -8.21
C HIS A 12 -7.23 -44.95 -8.74
N SER A 13 -8.07 -43.95 -8.99
CA SER A 13 -7.63 -42.60 -9.36
C SER A 13 -6.70 -42.04 -8.29
N LEU A 14 -5.63 -41.38 -8.76
CA LEU A 14 -4.54 -40.72 -8.02
C LEU A 14 -4.97 -39.70 -6.94
N ALA A 15 -6.27 -39.50 -6.72
CA ALA A 15 -6.81 -38.53 -5.77
C ALA A 15 -6.47 -38.83 -4.30
N ARG A 16 -6.13 -40.08 -3.94
CA ARG A 16 -5.66 -40.41 -2.56
C ARG A 16 -4.14 -40.34 -2.35
N LEU A 17 -3.34 -40.16 -3.39
CA LEU A 17 -1.89 -39.92 -3.27
C LEU A 17 -1.52 -38.43 -3.24
N HIS A 18 -2.40 -37.54 -3.70
CA HIS A 18 -2.25 -36.10 -3.50
C HIS A 18 -2.52 -35.63 -2.05
N ALA A 19 -3.19 -36.43 -1.23
CA ALA A 19 -3.52 -36.11 0.16
C ALA A 19 -2.34 -36.31 1.15
N LEU A 20 -1.20 -36.85 0.69
CA LEU A 20 0.03 -36.95 1.47
C LEU A 20 1.12 -36.16 0.73
N GLY A 21 1.17 -34.86 1.02
CA GLY A 21 2.07 -33.89 0.38
C GLY A 21 3.48 -34.41 0.12
N ALA A 22 3.78 -34.66 -1.15
CA ALA A 22 5.11 -34.94 -1.65
C ALA A 22 5.41 -33.95 -2.78
N VAL A 23 6.01 -32.82 -2.39
CA VAL A 23 6.68 -31.91 -3.32
C VAL A 23 7.98 -32.59 -3.81
N ALA A 24 8.12 -32.67 -5.13
CA ALA A 24 9.36 -32.82 -5.90
C ALA A 24 10.14 -34.15 -5.81
N LEU A 25 9.74 -35.13 -6.64
CA LEU A 25 10.72 -35.96 -7.35
C LEU A 25 11.36 -35.07 -8.43
N ARG A 26 12.54 -34.53 -8.14
CA ARG A 26 13.25 -33.58 -9.01
C ARG A 26 13.86 -34.26 -10.24
N GLU A 27 13.74 -33.58 -11.37
CA GLU A 27 14.50 -33.77 -12.61
C GLU A 27 16.02 -33.83 -12.32
N ILE A 28 16.75 -34.63 -13.09
CA ILE A 28 18.22 -34.65 -13.06
C ILE A 28 18.73 -33.96 -14.32
N ASP A 29 19.49 -32.88 -14.15
CA ASP A 29 20.11 -32.10 -15.23
C ASP A 29 21.56 -32.55 -15.44
N TRP A 30 21.94 -32.88 -16.67
CA TRP A 30 23.26 -33.40 -17.03
C TRP A 30 23.85 -32.61 -18.19
N THR A 31 24.14 -31.32 -18.00
CA THR A 31 24.69 -30.48 -19.08
C THR A 31 25.73 -29.45 -18.63
N GLU A 32 26.79 -29.86 -17.91
CA GLU A 32 28.00 -29.04 -17.74
C GLU A 32 29.31 -29.87 -17.87
N ASP A 33 29.61 -30.42 -19.06
CA ASP A 33 31.00 -30.63 -19.53
C ASP A 33 31.03 -30.49 -21.07
N PRO A 34 31.79 -29.55 -21.67
CA PRO A 34 31.72 -29.26 -23.11
C PRO A 34 32.37 -30.30 -24.03
N ARG A 35 32.82 -31.46 -23.52
CA ARG A 35 33.64 -32.40 -24.31
C ARG A 35 32.88 -33.50 -25.07
N TRP A 36 31.55 -33.59 -24.97
CA TRP A 36 30.80 -34.73 -25.53
C TRP A 36 29.44 -34.32 -26.14
N PRO A 37 29.29 -34.25 -27.48
CA PRO A 37 27.98 -34.07 -28.10
C PRO A 37 27.29 -35.43 -28.21
N LEU A 38 26.42 -35.78 -27.26
CA LEU A 38 25.55 -36.96 -27.35
C LEU A 38 24.18 -36.54 -27.89
N ARG A 39 23.86 -36.92 -29.13
CA ARG A 39 22.50 -36.85 -29.67
C ARG A 39 21.77 -38.14 -29.30
N ALA A 40 20.62 -38.03 -28.63
CA ALA A 40 19.80 -39.18 -28.26
C ALA A 40 19.06 -39.71 -29.49
N THR A 41 19.34 -40.96 -29.88
CA THR A 41 18.59 -41.67 -30.92
C THR A 41 17.71 -42.74 -30.28
N GLY A 42 16.40 -42.48 -30.25
CA GLY A 42 15.29 -43.45 -30.34
C GLY A 42 15.16 -44.67 -29.39
N ALA A 43 16.14 -45.01 -28.54
CA ALA A 43 16.06 -46.19 -27.66
C ALA A 43 16.41 -45.88 -26.20
N ASP A 44 15.67 -46.48 -25.27
CA ASP A 44 15.74 -46.23 -23.82
C ASP A 44 17.06 -46.73 -23.19
N PRO A 45 17.72 -45.93 -22.33
CA PRO A 45 18.95 -46.33 -21.65
C PRO A 45 18.70 -47.42 -20.58
N GLN A 46 19.67 -48.33 -20.38
CA GLN A 46 19.57 -49.44 -19.41
C GLN A 46 20.45 -49.21 -18.16
N ILE A 47 19.92 -49.53 -16.98
CA ILE A 47 20.64 -49.47 -15.69
C ILE A 47 20.75 -50.87 -15.07
N ARG A 48 21.95 -51.28 -14.66
CA ARG A 48 22.20 -52.56 -13.98
C ARG A 48 22.89 -52.37 -12.63
N PHE A 49 22.54 -53.22 -11.67
CA PHE A 49 23.13 -53.22 -10.33
C PHE A 49 23.91 -54.51 -10.09
N ARG A 50 25.13 -54.42 -9.57
CA ARG A 50 25.96 -55.57 -9.21
C ARG A 50 26.57 -55.38 -7.82
N ARG A 51 26.60 -56.45 -7.01
CA ARG A 51 27.21 -56.43 -5.67
C ARG A 51 28.64 -56.94 -5.75
N LEU A 52 29.60 -56.18 -5.23
CA LEU A 52 31.01 -56.56 -5.30
C LEU A 52 31.42 -57.46 -4.12
N PRO A 53 32.32 -58.44 -4.31
CA PRO A 53 32.58 -59.48 -3.30
C PRO A 53 33.32 -59.00 -2.03
N GLN A 54 33.94 -57.82 -2.03
CA GLN A 54 34.69 -57.30 -0.89
C GLN A 54 34.11 -55.95 -0.43
N GLY A 55 33.60 -55.89 0.80
CA GLY A 55 33.33 -54.62 1.49
C GLY A 55 31.93 -54.00 1.33
N GLY A 56 30.91 -54.75 0.93
CA GLY A 56 29.52 -54.26 1.00
C GLY A 56 29.19 -53.10 0.06
N LEU A 57 29.95 -52.95 -1.02
CA LEU A 57 29.75 -51.93 -2.06
C LEU A 57 28.73 -52.40 -3.11
N LEU A 58 27.80 -51.51 -3.48
CA LEU A 58 26.91 -51.70 -4.63
C LEU A 58 27.48 -50.93 -5.83
N GLN A 59 27.66 -51.61 -6.96
CA GLN A 59 28.06 -51.01 -8.23
C GLN A 59 26.82 -50.80 -9.11
N VAL A 60 26.68 -49.61 -9.67
CA VAL A 60 25.61 -49.26 -10.63
C VAL A 60 26.25 -48.93 -11.97
N ASP A 61 25.83 -49.64 -13.01
CA ASP A 61 26.32 -49.47 -14.38
C ASP A 61 25.19 -48.90 -15.24
N LEU A 62 25.45 -47.77 -15.90
CA LEU A 62 24.53 -47.15 -16.86
C LEU A 62 25.12 -47.28 -18.27
N GLN A 63 24.43 -48.00 -19.15
CA GLN A 63 24.85 -48.18 -20.55
C GLN A 63 24.06 -47.25 -21.47
N LEU A 64 24.80 -46.45 -22.24
CA LEU A 64 24.25 -45.57 -23.27
C LEU A 64 24.68 -46.12 -24.64
N GLU A 65 23.73 -46.46 -25.51
CA GLU A 65 24.04 -46.89 -26.87
C GLU A 65 24.41 -45.66 -27.73
N ARG A 66 25.37 -45.84 -28.64
CA ARG A 66 25.85 -44.84 -29.62
C ARG A 66 25.47 -45.33 -31.02
N GLU A 67 25.15 -44.44 -31.96
CA GLU A 67 25.00 -44.82 -33.38
C GLU A 67 26.29 -45.51 -33.87
N ALA A 68 26.11 -46.60 -34.61
CA ALA A 68 27.12 -47.62 -34.87
C ALA A 68 28.37 -47.09 -35.61
N GLU A 69 29.52 -47.10 -34.92
CA GLU A 69 30.81 -47.41 -35.55
C GLU A 69 31.17 -48.87 -35.21
N PRO A 70 31.44 -49.76 -36.19
CA PRO A 70 31.72 -51.16 -35.91
C PRO A 70 33.07 -51.29 -35.18
N GLY A 71 33.05 -51.71 -33.90
CA GLY A 71 34.25 -52.19 -33.20
C GLY A 71 34.51 -51.65 -31.79
N LEU A 72 33.73 -50.68 -31.27
CA LEU A 72 33.91 -50.17 -29.91
C LEU A 72 32.69 -50.47 -29.01
N PRO A 73 32.89 -50.96 -27.78
CA PRO A 73 31.80 -51.22 -26.84
C PRO A 73 31.15 -49.90 -26.35
N PRO A 74 29.85 -49.91 -25.99
CA PRO A 74 29.14 -48.71 -25.57
C PRO A 74 29.74 -48.10 -24.29
N PRO A 75 29.78 -46.76 -24.16
CA PRO A 75 30.28 -46.11 -22.96
C PRO A 75 29.43 -46.53 -21.74
N THR A 76 30.11 -47.07 -20.73
CA THR A 76 29.49 -47.48 -19.47
C THR A 76 30.03 -46.60 -18.34
N LEU A 77 29.14 -45.93 -17.63
CA LEU A 77 29.47 -45.13 -16.44
C LEU A 77 29.33 -46.00 -15.19
N HIS A 78 30.34 -45.98 -14.32
CA HIS A 78 30.44 -46.81 -13.12
C HIS A 78 30.41 -45.96 -11.85
N TRP A 79 29.60 -46.37 -10.87
CA TRP A 79 29.62 -45.78 -9.52
C TRP A 79 29.65 -46.84 -8.42
N THR A 80 30.35 -46.54 -7.32
CA THR A 80 30.55 -47.45 -6.18
C THR A 80 30.15 -46.76 -4.87
N LEU A 81 29.21 -47.32 -4.11
CA LEU A 81 28.69 -46.71 -2.86
C LEU A 81 29.12 -47.46 -1.58
N PRO A 82 29.67 -46.79 -0.53
CA PRO A 82 30.19 -47.40 0.70
C PRO A 82 29.11 -47.96 1.66
N GLY A 83 29.26 -49.22 2.09
CA GLY A 83 28.50 -49.82 3.20
C GLY A 83 29.27 -49.71 4.53
N ARG A 84 28.69 -49.14 5.58
CA ARG A 84 29.44 -48.76 6.80
C ARG A 84 29.90 -49.93 7.70
N GLY A 85 31.16 -49.85 8.14
CA GLY A 85 31.76 -50.48 9.32
C GLY A 85 33.16 -49.88 9.60
N TYR A 86 33.39 -49.31 10.80
CA TYR A 86 34.54 -48.47 11.22
C TYR A 86 35.79 -49.26 11.67
N ALA A 87 36.99 -48.67 11.49
CA ALA A 87 38.16 -48.74 12.39
C ALA A 87 38.97 -47.43 12.19
N ALA A 88 39.51 -46.68 13.16
CA ALA A 88 39.80 -46.89 14.58
C ALA A 88 39.81 -45.52 15.34
N GLY A 89 39.56 -45.55 16.67
CA GLY A 89 39.77 -44.41 17.59
C GLY A 89 38.65 -44.18 18.62
N LEU A 90 38.68 -44.92 19.74
CA LEU A 90 37.78 -44.93 20.93
C LEU A 90 37.72 -43.59 21.73
N PRO A 91 36.82 -43.38 22.74
CA PRO A 91 35.90 -44.33 23.38
C PRO A 91 34.41 -43.88 23.53
N LEU A 92 33.53 -44.88 23.51
CA LEU A 92 32.12 -44.82 23.93
C LEU A 92 32.01 -45.38 25.36
N GLN A 93 31.33 -44.69 26.27
CA GLN A 93 30.67 -45.35 27.40
C GLN A 93 29.28 -45.82 26.92
N ALA A 94 29.10 -47.14 26.93
CA ALA A 94 27.83 -47.87 26.79
C ALA A 94 27.04 -47.79 28.12
N ALA A 95 25.74 -48.07 28.26
CA ALA A 95 24.71 -48.76 27.49
C ALA A 95 23.33 -48.26 28.01
N GLY A 96 22.22 -48.33 27.28
CA GLY A 96 21.47 -49.57 27.03
C GLY A 96 20.24 -49.40 26.10
N PRO A 97 19.49 -50.47 25.81
CA PRO A 97 19.26 -50.89 24.43
C PRO A 97 17.81 -50.78 23.94
N ALA A 98 17.65 -50.46 22.64
CA ALA A 98 16.52 -50.93 21.83
C ALA A 98 17.05 -51.31 20.44
N ARG A 99 17.21 -52.61 20.19
CA ARG A 99 17.64 -53.19 18.90
C ARG A 99 16.49 -53.10 17.90
N TRP A 100 16.65 -52.33 16.82
CA TRP A 100 15.82 -52.46 15.62
C TRP A 100 16.59 -53.27 14.56
N GLN A 101 16.13 -54.48 14.25
CA GLN A 101 16.60 -55.28 13.12
C GLN A 101 15.86 -54.85 11.85
N ALA A 102 16.51 -54.08 10.97
CA ALA A 102 16.00 -53.82 9.62
C ALA A 102 16.46 -54.95 8.67
N ARG A 103 15.53 -55.79 8.20
CA ARG A 103 15.77 -56.76 7.13
C ARG A 103 15.95 -56.02 5.80
N THR A 104 17.14 -56.09 5.19
CA THR A 104 17.39 -55.69 3.79
C THR A 104 16.47 -56.45 2.84
N PRO A 105 15.69 -55.79 1.95
CA PRO A 105 14.92 -56.50 0.93
C PRO A 105 15.88 -57.04 -0.15
N ARG A 106 15.73 -58.31 -0.53
CA ARG A 106 16.40 -58.90 -1.70
C ARG A 106 15.70 -58.38 -2.97
N LEU A 107 16.39 -57.59 -3.78
CA LEU A 107 15.92 -57.21 -5.12
C LEU A 107 16.31 -58.32 -6.12
N GLY A 108 15.37 -58.75 -6.97
CA GLY A 108 15.57 -59.81 -7.96
C GLY A 108 16.02 -59.27 -9.32
N ALA A 109 16.78 -60.06 -10.08
CA ALA A 109 17.17 -59.71 -11.45
C ALA A 109 15.93 -59.72 -12.38
N GLY A 110 15.72 -58.63 -13.14
CA GLY A 110 14.71 -58.57 -14.20
C GLY A 110 13.71 -57.39 -14.17
N GLU A 111 13.96 -56.34 -13.39
CA GLU A 111 13.11 -55.13 -13.35
C GLU A 111 13.53 -54.13 -14.45
N ARG A 112 12.58 -53.59 -15.23
CA ARG A 112 12.82 -52.58 -16.28
C ARG A 112 12.11 -51.28 -15.95
N TRP A 113 12.82 -50.16 -16.03
CA TRP A 113 12.28 -48.80 -15.81
C TRP A 113 11.91 -48.16 -17.14
N ARG A 114 10.78 -47.43 -17.19
CA ARG A 114 10.34 -46.64 -18.35
C ARG A 114 10.52 -45.14 -18.08
N LEU A 115 11.13 -44.47 -19.06
CA LEU A 115 11.49 -43.05 -19.03
C LEU A 115 10.85 -42.37 -20.25
N ASP A 116 10.21 -41.22 -20.04
CA ASP A 116 9.60 -40.40 -21.10
C ASP A 116 10.54 -39.24 -21.46
N PRO A 117 10.94 -39.05 -22.72
CA PRO A 117 11.74 -37.90 -23.11
C PRO A 117 10.89 -36.61 -23.06
N LEU A 118 11.48 -35.54 -22.52
CA LEU A 118 10.87 -34.20 -22.54
C LEU A 118 11.42 -33.38 -23.72
N ASP A 119 10.77 -32.25 -24.04
CA ASP A 119 11.01 -31.41 -25.24
C ASP A 119 12.43 -30.80 -25.37
N ARG A 120 13.40 -31.22 -24.55
CA ARG A 120 14.82 -30.84 -24.65
C ARG A 120 15.72 -32.08 -24.65
N PRO A 121 16.78 -32.13 -25.48
CA PRO A 121 17.70 -33.26 -25.54
C PRO A 121 18.33 -33.54 -24.16
N GLY A 122 18.23 -34.80 -23.70
CA GLY A 122 18.88 -35.26 -22.46
C GLY A 122 18.03 -35.17 -21.19
N ARG A 123 16.76 -34.74 -21.24
CA ARG A 123 15.83 -34.79 -20.10
C ARG A 123 14.81 -35.92 -20.22
N PHE A 124 14.66 -36.68 -19.14
CA PHE A 124 13.71 -37.79 -19.05
C PHE A 124 12.88 -37.74 -17.76
N ARG A 125 11.58 -38.07 -17.87
CA ARG A 125 10.66 -38.23 -16.74
C ARG A 125 10.47 -39.72 -16.45
N LEU A 126 10.65 -40.16 -15.21
CA LEU A 126 10.36 -41.54 -14.82
C LEU A 126 8.84 -41.75 -14.72
N ILE A 127 8.31 -42.58 -15.61
CA ILE A 127 6.87 -42.80 -15.77
C ILE A 127 6.39 -44.19 -15.34
N GLY A 128 7.30 -45.14 -15.09
CA GLY A 128 6.91 -46.42 -14.49
C GLY A 128 8.01 -47.47 -14.37
N LEU A 129 7.67 -48.58 -13.72
CA LEU A 129 8.48 -49.79 -13.62
C LEU A 129 7.67 -50.98 -14.18
N GLU A 130 8.21 -51.69 -15.16
CA GLU A 130 7.67 -52.98 -15.60
C GLU A 130 8.32 -54.11 -14.80
N THR A 131 7.52 -54.78 -13.96
CA THR A 131 7.89 -56.02 -13.27
C THR A 131 7.14 -57.19 -13.88
N ARG A 132 7.81 -58.33 -14.09
CA ARG A 132 7.13 -59.58 -14.52
C ARG A 132 6.34 -60.27 -13.39
N ARG A 133 6.22 -59.67 -12.22
CA ARG A 133 5.41 -60.17 -11.08
C ARG A 133 4.65 -59.02 -10.44
N SER A 134 3.39 -59.28 -10.12
CA SER A 134 2.48 -58.32 -9.45
C SER A 134 3.13 -57.75 -8.18
N PRO A 135 3.31 -56.42 -8.07
CA PRO A 135 4.04 -55.84 -6.96
C PRO A 135 3.11 -55.70 -5.75
N ALA A 136 3.30 -56.55 -4.75
CA ALA A 136 2.90 -56.19 -3.39
C ALA A 136 3.66 -54.91 -3.00
N GLN A 137 2.96 -53.87 -2.56
CA GLN A 137 3.43 -52.50 -2.30
C GLN A 137 4.63 -52.33 -1.35
N GLY A 138 5.19 -53.42 -0.81
CA GLY A 138 6.22 -53.38 0.24
C GLY A 138 7.66 -53.08 -0.19
N PRO A 139 8.21 -53.55 -1.33
CA PRO A 139 9.62 -53.36 -1.65
C PRO A 139 9.97 -51.94 -2.10
N LEU A 140 9.14 -51.34 -2.96
CA LEU A 140 9.37 -50.00 -3.52
C LEU A 140 9.29 -48.91 -2.43
N GLN A 141 8.28 -48.98 -1.57
CA GLN A 141 8.11 -48.03 -0.46
C GLN A 141 9.23 -48.18 0.59
N ARG A 142 9.68 -49.41 0.86
CA ARG A 142 10.82 -49.64 1.77
C ARG A 142 12.15 -49.21 1.17
N LEU A 143 12.35 -49.35 -0.14
CA LEU A 143 13.56 -48.89 -0.82
C LEU A 143 13.59 -47.36 -0.94
N LEU A 144 12.45 -46.71 -1.22
CA LEU A 144 12.33 -45.26 -1.27
C LEU A 144 12.50 -44.63 0.12
N CYS A 145 11.91 -45.20 1.18
CA CYS A 145 12.16 -44.75 2.55
C CYS A 145 13.62 -44.96 2.95
N TRP A 146 14.23 -46.10 2.57
CA TRP A 146 15.64 -46.35 2.85
C TRP A 146 16.59 -45.42 2.08
N LEU A 147 16.34 -45.14 0.80
CA LEU A 147 17.10 -44.16 0.01
C LEU A 147 16.94 -42.75 0.58
N HIS A 148 15.73 -42.36 0.96
CA HIS A 148 15.43 -41.08 1.59
C HIS A 148 16.14 -40.90 2.93
N ASP A 149 16.14 -41.94 3.78
CA ASP A 149 16.81 -41.91 5.08
C ASP A 149 18.34 -42.02 4.96
N ALA A 150 18.86 -42.79 3.99
CA ALA A 150 20.29 -42.91 3.72
C ALA A 150 20.88 -41.61 3.15
N LEU A 151 20.15 -40.93 2.26
CA LEU A 151 20.53 -39.63 1.69
C LEU A 151 20.46 -38.51 2.74
N ARG A 152 19.49 -38.53 3.67
CA ARG A 152 19.42 -37.57 4.79
C ARG A 152 20.49 -37.80 5.86
N ALA A 153 20.80 -39.06 6.18
CA ALA A 153 21.81 -39.38 7.19
C ALA A 153 23.25 -39.07 6.74
N HIS A 154 23.47 -38.81 5.45
CA HIS A 154 24.78 -38.48 4.88
C HIS A 154 24.87 -37.06 4.30
N ALA A 155 23.86 -36.21 4.50
CA ALA A 155 24.00 -34.80 4.19
C ALA A 155 24.98 -34.17 5.20
N PRO A 156 26.15 -33.66 4.77
CA PRO A 156 27.07 -33.00 5.69
C PRO A 156 26.38 -31.83 6.38
N GLU A 157 26.72 -31.54 7.64
CA GLU A 157 26.13 -30.50 8.50
C GLU A 157 26.02 -29.10 7.86
N ARG A 158 26.66 -28.87 6.71
CA ARG A 158 26.52 -27.67 5.87
C ARG A 158 25.12 -27.46 5.27
N HIS A 159 24.36 -28.49 4.94
CA HIS A 159 23.04 -28.34 4.27
C HIS A 159 21.84 -28.25 5.23
N ALA A 160 22.02 -28.53 6.52
CA ALA A 160 20.93 -28.53 7.50
C ALA A 160 20.37 -27.11 7.80
N ARG A 161 21.02 -26.07 7.29
CA ARG A 161 20.70 -24.66 7.58
C ARG A 161 20.44 -23.85 6.33
N GLU A 162 20.04 -24.51 5.25
CA GLU A 162 19.69 -23.86 3.99
C GLU A 162 18.17 -23.59 3.93
N LEU A 163 17.79 -22.44 3.37
CA LEU A 163 16.41 -22.12 3.05
C LEU A 163 16.06 -22.66 1.67
N LEU A 164 14.97 -23.43 1.62
CA LEU A 164 14.42 -23.96 0.38
C LEU A 164 13.14 -23.17 0.04
N PRO A 165 13.00 -22.62 -1.18
CA PRO A 165 11.74 -22.05 -1.65
C PRO A 165 10.64 -23.12 -1.57
N ALA A 166 9.50 -22.79 -0.94
CA ALA A 166 8.45 -23.77 -0.68
C ALA A 166 7.11 -23.41 -1.33
N HIS A 167 6.68 -22.15 -1.27
CA HIS A 167 5.41 -21.69 -1.83
C HIS A 167 5.56 -20.29 -2.42
N GLU A 168 4.92 -20.04 -3.57
CA GLU A 168 4.85 -18.74 -4.27
C GLU A 168 6.20 -18.01 -4.43
N LEU A 169 7.30 -18.78 -4.51
CA LEU A 169 8.65 -18.26 -4.72
C LEU A 169 9.28 -18.93 -5.94
N LEU A 170 9.52 -18.13 -6.98
CA LEU A 170 10.23 -18.56 -8.18
C LEU A 170 11.67 -18.05 -8.17
N ALA A 171 12.64 -18.95 -8.19
CA ALA A 171 14.05 -18.58 -8.34
C ALA A 171 14.30 -17.96 -9.72
N GLN A 172 15.04 -16.86 -9.76
CA GLN A 172 15.38 -16.13 -10.98
C GLN A 172 16.86 -16.37 -11.35
N PRO A 173 17.19 -16.65 -12.62
CA PRO A 173 18.56 -16.83 -13.07
C PRO A 173 19.34 -15.50 -13.05
N GLY A 174 20.61 -15.54 -12.65
CA GLY A 174 21.50 -14.36 -12.67
C GLY A 174 22.81 -14.61 -11.91
N GLU A 175 23.81 -13.76 -12.17
CA GLU A 175 25.08 -13.74 -11.42
C GLU A 175 24.91 -12.93 -10.11
N GLY A 176 25.34 -13.48 -8.97
CA GLY A 176 25.32 -12.81 -7.66
C GLY A 176 24.45 -13.50 -6.60
N ALA A 177 23.85 -12.71 -5.69
CA ALA A 177 23.00 -13.22 -4.63
C ALA A 177 21.73 -13.91 -5.19
N PRO A 178 21.24 -15.01 -4.58
CA PRO A 178 20.05 -15.72 -5.05
C PRO A 178 18.82 -14.80 -5.15
N ARG A 179 18.23 -14.71 -6.34
CA ARG A 179 17.06 -13.87 -6.62
C ARG A 179 15.79 -14.70 -6.68
N PHE A 180 14.72 -14.13 -6.16
CA PHE A 180 13.40 -14.75 -6.11
C PHE A 180 12.33 -13.76 -6.55
N LEU A 181 11.27 -14.29 -7.17
CA LEU A 181 10.03 -13.57 -7.45
C LEU A 181 8.93 -14.18 -6.57
N ALA A 182 8.38 -13.37 -5.67
CA ALA A 182 7.16 -13.69 -4.95
C ALA A 182 5.95 -13.50 -5.88
N THR A 183 5.19 -14.57 -6.13
CA THR A 183 4.11 -14.60 -7.13
C THR A 183 2.70 -14.46 -6.57
N GLY A 184 2.55 -14.38 -5.25
CA GLY A 184 1.28 -14.25 -4.55
C GLY A 184 1.47 -13.68 -3.15
N ASP A 185 0.46 -13.86 -2.30
CA ASP A 185 0.36 -13.22 -0.99
C ASP A 185 0.94 -14.07 0.16
N ASP A 186 1.35 -15.33 -0.13
CA ASP A 186 1.96 -16.26 0.83
C ASP A 186 3.34 -16.80 0.36
N PRO A 187 4.29 -15.94 -0.05
CA PRO A 187 5.62 -16.39 -0.47
C PRO A 187 6.41 -16.87 0.75
N HIS A 188 6.88 -18.12 0.78
CA HIS A 188 7.65 -18.60 1.93
C HIS A 188 8.74 -19.61 1.62
N PHE A 189 9.80 -19.53 2.41
CA PHE A 189 10.89 -20.51 2.50
C PHE A 189 10.64 -21.50 3.63
N ARG A 190 11.22 -22.70 3.51
CA ARG A 190 11.33 -23.67 4.60
C ARG A 190 12.78 -24.03 4.85
N LEU A 191 13.14 -24.14 6.12
CA LEU A 191 14.46 -24.64 6.50
C LEU A 191 14.56 -26.13 6.15
N ALA A 192 15.66 -26.53 5.49
CA ALA A 192 15.85 -27.89 5.00
C ALA A 192 15.77 -28.99 6.10
N ALA A 193 16.15 -28.65 7.34
CA ALA A 193 16.06 -29.56 8.48
C ALA A 193 15.35 -28.89 9.68
N PRO A 194 14.61 -29.66 10.51
CA PRO A 194 14.01 -29.13 11.71
C PRO A 194 15.07 -28.73 12.75
N LEU A 195 14.77 -27.68 13.52
CA LEU A 195 15.59 -27.17 14.61
C LEU A 195 15.37 -28.01 15.87
N ALA A 196 16.44 -28.25 16.62
CA ALA A 196 16.34 -28.78 17.98
C ALA A 196 15.99 -27.67 18.97
N ALA A 197 15.44 -28.02 20.13
CA ALA A 197 15.11 -27.05 21.17
C ALA A 197 16.35 -26.24 21.62
N GLY A 198 16.16 -24.94 21.85
CA GLY A 198 17.21 -24.03 22.29
C GLY A 198 17.15 -22.64 21.65
N TRP A 199 18.15 -21.82 21.97
CA TRP A 199 18.29 -20.46 21.44
C TRP A 199 19.06 -20.43 20.13
N TYR A 200 18.58 -19.63 19.18
CA TYR A 200 19.24 -19.39 17.90
C TYR A 200 19.39 -17.89 17.64
N MET A 201 20.48 -17.49 16.99
CA MET A 201 20.66 -16.17 16.40
C MET A 201 20.39 -16.29 14.89
N LEU A 202 19.40 -15.54 14.42
CA LEU A 202 19.09 -15.37 13.01
C LEU A 202 19.74 -14.07 12.50
N GLU A 203 20.42 -14.14 11.36
CA GLU A 203 20.81 -13.01 10.53
C GLU A 203 20.11 -13.16 9.17
N LEU A 204 19.36 -12.14 8.77
CA LEU A 204 18.63 -12.10 7.51
C LEU A 204 18.90 -10.76 6.81
N GLY A 205 19.31 -10.81 5.55
CA GLY A 205 19.49 -9.65 4.68
C GLY A 205 18.80 -9.92 3.36
N LEU A 206 17.95 -8.96 2.95
CA LEU A 206 17.24 -8.99 1.69
C LEU A 206 17.49 -7.67 0.94
N GLU A 207 17.68 -7.76 -0.38
CA GLU A 207 17.47 -6.62 -1.28
C GLU A 207 16.03 -6.67 -1.75
N LEU A 208 15.27 -5.65 -1.36
CA LEU A 208 13.84 -5.52 -1.54
C LEU A 208 13.53 -4.32 -2.45
N PRO A 209 12.40 -4.34 -3.16
CA PRO A 209 11.95 -3.21 -3.98
C PRO A 209 11.42 -2.04 -3.12
N VAL A 210 11.23 -2.28 -1.81
CA VAL A 210 10.81 -1.31 -0.81
C VAL A 210 11.91 -1.08 0.22
N ALA A 211 12.05 0.15 0.72
CA ALA A 211 13.12 0.50 1.68
C ALA A 211 13.02 -0.28 3.00
N ARG A 212 11.80 -0.65 3.41
CA ARG A 212 11.51 -1.41 4.64
C ARG A 212 10.47 -2.48 4.37
N ALA A 213 10.59 -3.61 5.06
CA ALA A 213 9.58 -4.66 5.08
C ALA A 213 9.56 -5.37 6.44
N GLN A 214 8.57 -6.22 6.65
CA GLN A 214 8.48 -7.09 7.81
C GLN A 214 8.55 -8.54 7.32
N ALA A 215 9.58 -9.28 7.73
CA ALA A 215 9.59 -10.72 7.57
C ALA A 215 8.88 -11.40 8.74
N ARG A 216 8.29 -12.57 8.52
CA ARG A 216 7.65 -13.39 9.57
C ARG A 216 8.31 -14.76 9.65
N ILE A 217 8.51 -15.24 10.86
CA ILE A 217 9.19 -16.50 11.14
C ILE A 217 8.22 -17.38 11.92
N TYR A 218 7.88 -18.54 11.38
CA TYR A 218 6.97 -19.49 11.99
C TYR A 218 7.74 -20.72 12.48
N LEU A 219 7.44 -21.15 13.71
CA LEU A 219 8.02 -22.34 14.33
C LEU A 219 6.94 -23.39 14.57
N ASP A 220 6.85 -24.39 13.68
CA ASP A 220 5.91 -25.51 13.81
C ASP A 220 6.51 -26.63 14.66
N THR A 221 6.02 -26.78 15.89
CA THR A 221 6.40 -27.86 16.84
C THR A 221 5.57 -29.14 16.67
N GLY A 222 4.75 -29.25 15.62
CA GLY A 222 3.87 -30.39 15.35
C GLY A 222 2.38 -30.08 15.46
N ALA A 223 2.00 -28.84 15.81
CA ALA A 223 0.62 -28.37 15.92
C ALA A 223 0.11 -27.62 14.66
N GLY A 224 0.96 -27.50 13.63
CA GLY A 224 0.69 -26.66 12.47
C GLY A 224 1.24 -25.24 12.63
N GLU A 225 1.27 -24.49 11.53
CA GLU A 225 1.72 -23.10 11.50
C GLU A 225 0.56 -22.19 11.96
N ARG A 226 0.72 -21.54 13.11
CA ARG A 226 -0.27 -20.60 13.66
C ARG A 226 0.34 -19.22 13.73
N GLU A 227 -0.48 -18.21 13.47
CA GLU A 227 -0.02 -16.82 13.48
C GLU A 227 0.43 -16.34 14.86
N ALA A 228 -0.23 -16.82 15.92
CA ALA A 228 0.09 -16.54 17.32
C ALA A 228 1.48 -17.07 17.75
N ASP A 229 2.07 -18.00 16.99
CA ASP A 229 3.38 -18.60 17.26
C ASP A 229 4.47 -18.06 16.31
N SER A 230 4.20 -16.95 15.62
CA SER A 230 5.14 -16.33 14.69
C SER A 230 5.94 -15.20 15.34
N HIS A 231 7.11 -14.93 14.77
CA HIS A 231 8.01 -13.87 15.22
C HIS A 231 8.38 -12.96 14.05
N GLY A 232 8.19 -11.65 14.22
CA GLY A 232 8.56 -10.64 13.24
C GLY A 232 10.06 -10.46 12.99
N LEU A 233 10.44 -9.77 11.94
CA LEU A 233 11.79 -9.25 11.77
C LEU A 233 11.73 -8.02 10.87
N PRO A 234 11.86 -6.81 11.42
CA PRO A 234 11.92 -5.59 10.61
C PRO A 234 13.17 -5.61 9.73
N LEU A 235 12.98 -5.45 8.44
CA LEU A 235 14.01 -5.44 7.41
C LEU A 235 14.19 -4.04 6.83
N ARG A 236 15.42 -3.72 6.46
CA ARG A 236 15.77 -2.59 5.59
C ARG A 236 16.46 -3.16 4.36
N SER A 237 16.04 -2.73 3.17
CA SER A 237 16.62 -3.22 1.93
C SER A 237 18.14 -3.05 1.92
N GLY A 238 18.87 -4.10 1.56
CA GLY A 238 20.34 -4.12 1.52
C GLY A 238 21.03 -4.21 2.88
N GLN A 239 20.30 -4.20 4.01
CA GLN A 239 20.88 -4.33 5.35
C GLN A 239 20.60 -5.71 5.96
N THR A 240 21.54 -6.21 6.77
CA THR A 240 21.34 -7.44 7.54
C THR A 240 20.68 -7.14 8.88
N ALA A 241 19.45 -7.62 9.07
CA ALA A 241 18.76 -7.66 10.35
C ALA A 241 19.20 -8.88 11.18
N LYS A 242 19.14 -8.74 12.52
CA LYS A 242 19.51 -9.83 13.45
C LYS A 242 18.50 -9.95 14.59
N ARG A 243 18.03 -11.17 14.90
CA ARG A 243 17.09 -11.47 16.00
C ARG A 243 17.43 -12.81 16.67
N LEU A 244 17.23 -12.88 17.99
CA LEU A 244 17.25 -14.15 18.73
C LEU A 244 15.89 -14.85 18.58
N LEU A 245 15.92 -16.17 18.43
CA LEU A 245 14.75 -17.04 18.36
C LEU A 245 14.84 -18.09 19.47
N TRP A 246 13.77 -18.20 20.26
CA TRP A 246 13.59 -19.31 21.19
C TRP A 246 12.83 -20.44 20.52
N VAL A 247 13.43 -21.63 20.47
CA VAL A 247 12.80 -22.84 19.92
C VAL A 247 12.44 -23.77 21.09
N PRO A 248 11.16 -23.86 21.49
CA PRO A 248 10.76 -24.52 22.72
C PRO A 248 10.84 -26.05 22.65
N ALA A 249 10.65 -26.62 21.46
CA ALA A 249 10.73 -28.05 21.16
C ALA A 249 11.27 -28.24 19.75
N ARG A 250 11.47 -29.49 19.29
CA ARG A 250 11.91 -29.73 17.92
C ARG A 250 10.89 -29.13 16.93
N ALA A 251 11.32 -28.17 16.11
CA ALA A 251 10.41 -27.37 15.28
C ALA A 251 10.85 -27.28 13.82
N ARG A 252 9.89 -27.25 12.90
CA ARG A 252 10.12 -26.82 11.51
C ARG A 252 10.06 -25.30 11.44
N LEU A 253 11.01 -24.70 10.72
CA LEU A 253 11.05 -23.25 10.53
C LEU A 253 10.55 -22.91 9.14
N ARG A 254 9.56 -22.02 9.08
CA ARG A 254 9.10 -21.33 7.88
C ARG A 254 9.49 -19.85 7.99
N LEU A 255 9.96 -19.28 6.89
CA LEU A 255 10.34 -17.87 6.80
C LEU A 255 9.60 -17.22 5.64
N ASP A 256 8.84 -16.19 5.96
CA ASP A 256 8.09 -15.38 5.02
C ASP A 256 8.88 -14.09 4.84
N PRO A 257 9.50 -13.86 3.68
CA PRO A 257 10.41 -12.73 3.46
C PRO A 257 9.67 -11.40 3.32
N MET A 258 8.40 -11.42 2.92
CA MET A 258 7.52 -10.28 2.67
C MET A 258 6.06 -10.74 2.60
N THR A 259 5.13 -9.78 2.62
CA THR A 259 3.67 -10.00 2.59
C THR A 259 3.02 -9.51 1.30
N LEU A 260 3.81 -9.12 0.29
CA LEU A 260 3.33 -8.63 -1.01
C LEU A 260 4.09 -9.33 -2.14
N PRO A 261 3.46 -9.55 -3.31
CA PRO A 261 4.16 -10.03 -4.50
C PRO A 261 5.29 -9.07 -4.92
N GLY A 262 6.41 -9.62 -5.41
CA GLY A 262 7.55 -8.80 -5.82
C GLY A 262 8.87 -9.55 -5.92
N ALA A 263 9.81 -8.98 -6.68
CA ALA A 263 11.16 -9.53 -6.81
C ALA A 263 12.06 -9.09 -5.64
N PHE A 264 12.90 -10.00 -5.13
CA PHE A 264 13.90 -9.70 -4.11
C PHE A 264 15.15 -10.56 -4.25
N ALA A 265 16.26 -10.16 -3.64
CA ALA A 265 17.46 -10.97 -3.53
C ALA A 265 17.75 -11.34 -2.07
N LEU A 266 18.06 -12.61 -1.82
CA LEU A 266 18.48 -13.10 -0.51
C LEU A 266 20.00 -12.86 -0.35
N THR A 267 20.38 -11.72 0.20
CA THR A 267 21.80 -11.34 0.34
C THR A 267 22.47 -11.99 1.54
N ARG A 268 21.71 -12.32 2.59
CA ARG A 268 22.23 -12.98 3.79
C ARG A 268 21.19 -13.87 4.44
N PHE A 269 21.56 -15.12 4.70
CA PHE A 269 20.86 -15.98 5.66
C PHE A 269 21.87 -16.71 6.53
N HIS A 270 21.78 -16.52 7.84
CA HIS A 270 22.59 -17.28 8.79
C HIS A 270 21.79 -17.59 10.04
N LEU A 271 21.73 -18.87 10.41
CA LEU A 271 21.07 -19.31 11.63
C LEU A 271 22.05 -20.10 12.48
N LYS A 272 22.29 -19.66 13.71
CA LYS A 272 23.30 -20.26 14.61
C LYS A 272 22.75 -20.50 16.00
N ARG A 273 22.86 -21.73 16.51
CA ARG A 273 22.54 -22.05 17.90
C ARG A 273 23.48 -21.31 18.85
N VAL A 274 22.94 -20.70 19.90
CA VAL A 274 23.67 -19.94 20.91
C VAL A 274 23.41 -20.49 22.31
N LYS A 275 24.32 -20.19 23.26
CA LYS A 275 24.15 -20.57 24.66
C LYS A 275 23.08 -19.69 25.34
N PRO A 276 22.32 -20.20 26.32
CA PRO A 276 21.31 -19.41 27.04
C PRO A 276 21.85 -18.10 27.63
N ASP A 277 23.04 -18.12 28.25
CA ASP A 277 23.62 -16.90 28.85
C ASP A 277 23.94 -15.83 27.80
N PHE A 278 24.41 -16.24 26.62
CA PHE A 278 24.61 -15.31 25.51
C PHE A 278 23.29 -14.69 25.03
N ALA A 279 22.21 -15.48 24.99
CA ALA A 279 20.88 -14.97 24.63
C ALA A 279 20.40 -13.96 25.67
N ARG A 280 20.47 -14.28 26.97
CA ARG A 280 20.12 -13.38 28.08
C ARG A 280 20.86 -12.05 28.01
N ASP A 281 22.19 -12.09 27.88
CA ASP A 281 23.03 -10.88 27.79
C ASP A 281 22.70 -10.00 26.59
N ARG A 282 22.36 -10.63 25.46
CA ARG A 282 22.01 -9.92 24.23
C ARG A 282 20.62 -9.30 24.31
N MET A 283 19.64 -10.01 24.91
CA MET A 283 18.30 -9.49 25.17
C MET A 283 18.37 -8.27 26.10
N ARG A 284 19.08 -8.37 27.24
CA ARG A 284 19.26 -7.27 28.19
C ARG A 284 19.90 -6.04 27.55
N ARG A 285 21.00 -6.20 26.81
CA ARG A 285 21.66 -5.09 26.09
C ARG A 285 20.74 -4.41 25.07
N LYS A 286 19.93 -5.19 24.35
CA LYS A 286 19.00 -4.66 23.34
C LYS A 286 17.87 -3.87 24.00
N LEU A 287 17.31 -4.38 25.09
CA LEU A 287 16.27 -3.70 25.87
C LEU A 287 16.79 -2.39 26.49
N GLN A 288 18.01 -2.39 27.04
CA GLN A 288 18.65 -1.16 27.57
C GLN A 288 18.90 -0.10 26.49
N ALA A 289 19.23 -0.49 25.27
CA ALA A 289 19.43 0.44 24.15
C ALA A 289 18.12 1.00 23.59
N ALA A 290 16.99 0.30 23.78
CA ALA A 290 15.68 0.72 23.28
C ALA A 290 15.04 1.81 24.15
N THR A 291 15.29 1.82 25.47
CA THR A 291 14.70 2.77 26.43
C THR A 291 15.28 4.19 26.38
N GLY A 292 16.27 4.47 25.50
CA GLY A 292 16.91 5.79 25.34
C GLY A 292 16.51 6.57 24.07
N ARG A 293 15.56 6.08 23.26
CA ARG A 293 15.06 6.81 22.08
C ARG A 293 13.86 7.68 22.49
N GLY A 294 14.11 8.98 22.70
CA GLY A 294 13.07 9.95 23.08
C GLY A 294 13.52 11.12 23.96
N GLY A 295 14.82 11.26 24.26
CA GLY A 295 15.34 12.39 25.06
C GLY A 295 15.15 12.25 26.58
N LEU A 296 14.58 11.14 27.07
CA LEU A 296 14.54 10.77 28.49
C LEU A 296 15.59 9.68 28.77
N ALA A 297 16.19 9.72 29.96
CA ALA A 297 17.15 8.72 30.40
C ALA A 297 16.49 7.32 30.47
N PRO A 298 17.20 6.25 30.06
CA PRO A 298 16.63 4.90 30.08
C PRO A 298 16.25 4.49 31.51
N ALA A 299 15.00 4.09 31.73
CA ALA A 299 14.60 3.46 32.99
C ALA A 299 15.41 2.16 33.18
N PRO A 300 15.94 1.88 34.39
CA PRO A 300 16.72 0.68 34.65
C PRO A 300 15.84 -0.56 34.49
N LEU A 301 16.29 -1.53 33.68
CA LEU A 301 15.67 -2.86 33.60
C LEU A 301 15.80 -3.56 34.94
N ASP A 302 14.69 -4.09 35.46
CA ASP A 302 14.67 -4.87 36.69
C ASP A 302 15.64 -6.06 36.57
N PRO A 303 16.67 -6.15 37.43
CA PRO A 303 17.59 -7.28 37.43
C PRO A 303 16.90 -8.62 37.72
N ALA A 304 15.72 -8.62 38.36
CA ALA A 304 14.97 -9.81 38.77
C ALA A 304 14.04 -10.42 37.70
N LEU A 305 14.02 -9.89 36.47
CA LEU A 305 13.24 -10.51 35.37
C LEU A 305 13.69 -11.95 35.11
N ASP A 306 12.74 -12.89 35.17
CA ASP A 306 12.95 -14.28 34.76
C ASP A 306 13.11 -14.41 33.23
N ASP A 307 13.56 -15.57 32.77
CA ASP A 307 13.85 -15.80 31.35
C ASP A 307 12.61 -15.67 30.44
N ALA A 308 11.42 -15.99 30.95
CA ALA A 308 10.19 -15.93 30.17
C ALA A 308 9.73 -14.48 30.00
N ALA A 309 9.78 -13.69 31.08
CA ALA A 309 9.50 -12.26 31.06
C ALA A 309 10.54 -11.49 30.23
N LEU A 310 11.82 -11.85 30.35
CA LEU A 310 12.90 -11.27 29.56
C LEU A 310 12.74 -11.56 28.07
N TRP A 311 12.38 -12.80 27.70
CA TRP A 311 12.05 -13.18 26.34
C TRP A 311 10.85 -12.40 25.83
N ALA A 312 9.73 -12.38 26.55
CA ALA A 312 8.51 -11.68 26.14
C ALA A 312 8.72 -10.16 25.97
N ALA A 313 9.57 -9.54 26.79
CA ALA A 313 9.94 -8.13 26.63
C ALA A 313 10.81 -7.91 25.39
N TYR A 314 11.79 -8.79 25.14
CA TYR A 314 12.65 -8.73 23.96
C TYR A 314 11.87 -8.97 22.67
N ASP A 315 10.99 -9.96 22.64
CA ASP A 315 10.19 -10.37 21.48
C ASP A 315 9.34 -9.20 20.96
N ARG A 316 8.72 -8.47 21.90
CA ARG A 316 7.93 -7.24 21.63
C ARG A 316 8.70 -6.10 20.97
N LEU A 317 10.04 -6.06 21.02
CA LEU A 317 10.83 -5.01 20.35
C LEU A 317 10.87 -5.15 18.82
N PHE A 318 10.51 -6.33 18.30
CA PHE A 318 10.64 -6.69 16.90
C PHE A 318 9.29 -6.97 16.24
N GLU A 319 8.26 -7.19 17.05
CA GLU A 319 6.92 -6.90 16.59
C GLU A 319 6.83 -5.39 16.33
N PRO A 320 6.09 -4.97 15.30
CA PRO A 320 5.64 -3.58 15.24
C PRO A 320 5.12 -3.25 16.65
N VAL A 321 5.57 -2.15 17.25
CA VAL A 321 4.97 -1.69 18.50
C VAL A 321 3.46 -1.70 18.24
N ALA A 322 2.61 -2.11 19.18
CA ALA A 322 1.15 -2.06 19.00
C ALA A 322 0.61 -0.64 18.69
N GLU A 323 1.49 0.36 18.61
CA GLU A 323 1.22 1.69 18.07
C GLU A 323 1.38 1.76 16.52
N ASP A 324 2.09 0.81 15.88
CA ASP A 324 2.56 0.82 14.48
C ASP A 324 1.64 0.13 13.46
N ALA A 325 0.55 -0.50 13.87
CA ALA A 325 -0.57 -0.84 12.99
C ALA A 325 -1.83 -0.92 13.84
N LEU A 326 -2.49 0.22 14.00
CA LEU A 326 -3.83 0.23 14.56
C LEU A 326 -4.72 -0.54 13.61
N HIS A 327 -5.16 -1.72 14.04
CA HIS A 327 -6.12 -2.46 13.24
C HIS A 327 -7.42 -1.68 13.25
N TYR A 328 -8.15 -1.70 12.15
CA TYR A 328 -9.40 -0.96 12.06
C TYR A 328 -10.40 -1.38 13.16
N ALA A 329 -10.37 -2.65 13.57
CA ALA A 329 -11.13 -3.17 14.71
C ALA A 329 -10.78 -2.48 16.04
N ASP A 330 -9.52 -2.12 16.27
CA ASP A 330 -9.11 -1.36 17.47
C ASP A 330 -9.66 0.07 17.43
N TRP A 331 -9.63 0.71 16.25
CA TRP A 331 -10.22 2.03 16.07
C TRP A 331 -11.73 1.99 16.32
N ILE A 332 -12.44 1.00 15.75
CA ILE A 332 -13.88 0.80 16.00
C ILE A 332 -14.13 0.66 17.50
N ALA A 333 -13.41 -0.21 18.20
CA ALA A 333 -13.64 -0.48 19.61
C ALA A 333 -13.30 0.68 20.55
N ARG A 334 -12.28 1.48 20.22
CA ARG A 334 -11.72 2.52 21.12
C ARG A 334 -12.17 3.94 20.78
N VAL A 335 -12.55 4.20 19.54
CA VAL A 335 -12.88 5.54 19.04
C VAL A 335 -14.35 5.60 18.66
N GLU A 336 -14.77 4.76 17.72
CA GLU A 336 -16.14 4.85 17.17
C GLU A 336 -17.20 4.40 18.16
N GLN A 337 -17.12 3.15 18.63
CA GLN A 337 -18.13 2.55 19.52
C GLN A 337 -18.39 3.39 20.78
N PRO A 338 -17.37 3.91 21.49
CA PRO A 338 -17.61 4.79 22.63
C PRO A 338 -18.20 6.15 22.28
N ALA A 339 -18.03 6.63 21.04
CA ALA A 339 -18.59 7.89 20.56
C ALA A 339 -20.03 7.77 20.05
N LEU A 340 -20.52 6.55 19.79
CA LEU A 340 -21.89 6.34 19.31
C LEU A 340 -22.91 6.68 20.40
N PRO A 341 -23.84 7.62 20.15
CA PRO A 341 -24.88 7.96 21.11
C PRO A 341 -25.92 6.83 21.20
N SER A 342 -26.50 6.62 22.39
CA SER A 342 -27.63 5.68 22.55
C SER A 342 -28.85 6.13 21.75
N ALA A 343 -29.78 5.20 21.47
CA ALA A 343 -31.01 5.53 20.77
C ALA A 343 -31.87 6.56 21.52
N GLU A 344 -31.88 6.51 22.86
CA GLU A 344 -32.57 7.48 23.72
C GLU A 344 -31.90 8.86 23.65
N ALA A 345 -30.57 8.92 23.67
CA ALA A 345 -29.83 10.17 23.53
C ALA A 345 -30.09 10.82 22.17
N GLN A 346 -30.10 10.03 21.10
CA GLN A 346 -30.45 10.50 19.75
C GLN A 346 -31.90 11.00 19.68
N ALA A 347 -32.85 10.30 20.32
CA ALA A 347 -34.24 10.73 20.36
C ALA A 347 -34.44 12.05 21.14
N ALA A 348 -33.74 12.20 22.28
CA ALA A 348 -33.75 13.44 23.06
C ALA A 348 -33.14 14.61 22.27
N GLU A 349 -32.03 14.37 21.56
CA GLU A 349 -31.41 15.36 20.69
C GLU A 349 -32.38 15.82 19.58
N ARG A 350 -33.02 14.87 18.87
CA ARG A 350 -33.98 15.19 17.80
C ARG A 350 -35.17 16.00 18.28
N ALA A 351 -35.63 15.77 19.50
CA ALA A 351 -36.79 16.48 20.05
C ALA A 351 -36.55 18.00 20.13
N GLY A 352 -35.28 18.44 20.16
CA GLY A 352 -34.88 19.84 20.14
C GLY A 352 -34.64 20.43 18.73
N TRP A 353 -34.76 19.65 17.65
CA TRP A 353 -34.46 20.13 16.30
C TRP A 353 -35.60 20.97 15.74
N ALA A 354 -35.24 22.10 15.11
CA ALA A 354 -36.21 22.99 14.47
C ALA A 354 -36.86 22.36 13.22
N TRP A 355 -36.13 21.47 12.55
CA TRP A 355 -36.57 20.80 11.35
C TRP A 355 -36.03 19.37 11.31
N GLN A 356 -36.90 18.43 10.96
CA GLN A 356 -36.58 17.01 10.81
C GLN A 356 -36.72 16.62 9.34
N PRO A 357 -35.62 16.68 8.55
CA PRO A 357 -35.65 16.41 7.12
C PRO A 357 -36.09 14.97 6.83
N ARG A 358 -36.91 14.77 5.80
CA ARG A 358 -37.24 13.42 5.31
C ARG A 358 -36.22 12.96 4.27
N PHE A 359 -35.69 11.74 4.43
CA PHE A 359 -34.75 11.15 3.46
C PHE A 359 -35.45 10.13 2.54
N SER A 360 -35.24 10.26 1.23
CA SER A 360 -35.63 9.26 0.23
C SER A 360 -34.39 8.48 -0.19
N ILE A 361 -34.31 7.22 0.20
CA ILE A 361 -33.19 6.34 -0.11
C ILE A 361 -33.46 5.67 -1.44
N VAL A 362 -32.64 5.96 -2.44
CA VAL A 362 -32.78 5.47 -3.81
C VAL A 362 -31.88 4.24 -3.97
N THR A 363 -32.51 3.08 -4.21
CA THR A 363 -31.83 1.79 -4.32
C THR A 363 -32.28 1.06 -5.59
N PRO A 364 -31.56 1.19 -6.72
CA PRO A 364 -31.75 0.33 -7.87
C PRO A 364 -31.38 -1.11 -7.50
N THR A 365 -32.08 -2.12 -8.01
CA THR A 365 -31.84 -3.52 -7.67
C THR A 365 -31.84 -4.39 -8.92
N TYR A 366 -30.80 -5.21 -9.11
CA TYR A 366 -30.77 -6.17 -10.21
C TYR A 366 -30.09 -7.48 -9.79
N ASN A 367 -30.89 -8.55 -9.70
CA ASN A 367 -30.44 -9.92 -9.47
C ASN A 367 -29.51 -10.11 -8.25
N THR A 368 -29.72 -9.29 -7.22
CA THR A 368 -28.95 -9.32 -5.97
C THR A 368 -29.22 -10.62 -5.22
N PRO A 369 -28.19 -11.29 -4.65
CA PRO A 369 -28.44 -12.42 -3.77
C PRO A 369 -29.41 -12.03 -2.63
N PRO A 370 -30.51 -12.79 -2.41
CA PRO A 370 -31.57 -12.39 -1.49
C PRO A 370 -31.10 -12.04 -0.07
N GLU A 371 -30.09 -12.74 0.45
CA GLU A 371 -29.49 -12.48 1.76
C GLU A 371 -28.83 -11.09 1.85
N LEU A 372 -28.19 -10.64 0.76
CA LEU A 372 -27.53 -9.33 0.74
C LEU A 372 -28.57 -8.21 0.63
N LEU A 373 -29.58 -8.42 -0.23
CA LEU A 373 -30.70 -7.49 -0.38
C LEU A 373 -31.52 -7.37 0.91
N GLN A 374 -31.74 -8.48 1.61
CA GLN A 374 -32.40 -8.48 2.92
C GLN A 374 -31.60 -7.65 3.93
N ALA A 375 -30.28 -7.86 4.00
CA ALA A 375 -29.41 -7.09 4.89
C ALA A 375 -29.42 -5.59 4.56
N CYS A 376 -29.45 -5.21 3.27
CA CYS A 376 -29.60 -3.83 2.82
C CYS A 376 -30.91 -3.21 3.36
N ILE A 377 -32.05 -3.85 3.11
CA ILE A 377 -33.37 -3.40 3.56
C ILE A 377 -33.43 -3.31 5.09
N ASP A 378 -32.89 -4.30 5.80
CA ASP A 378 -32.91 -4.33 7.26
C ASP A 378 -32.01 -3.24 7.87
N SER A 379 -30.89 -2.88 7.23
CA SER A 379 -30.06 -1.75 7.66
C SER A 379 -30.78 -0.40 7.58
N VAL A 380 -31.69 -0.25 6.61
CA VAL A 380 -32.56 0.94 6.49
C VAL A 380 -33.67 0.91 7.54
N ARG A 381 -34.28 -0.25 7.79
CA ARG A 381 -35.30 -0.40 8.85
C ARG A 381 -34.73 -0.14 10.24
N ALA A 382 -33.46 -0.48 10.46
CA ALA A 382 -32.75 -0.31 11.73
C ALA A 382 -32.30 1.14 11.99
N GLN A 383 -32.51 2.08 11.06
CA GLN A 383 -32.13 3.47 11.27
C GLN A 383 -32.81 4.08 12.51
N HIS A 384 -32.01 4.67 13.40
CA HIS A 384 -32.53 5.36 14.59
C HIS A 384 -33.33 6.62 14.24
N TYR A 385 -33.06 7.21 13.08
CA TYR A 385 -33.80 8.34 12.55
C TYR A 385 -35.08 7.85 11.86
N PRO A 386 -36.29 8.29 12.23
CA PRO A 386 -37.53 7.66 11.76
C PRO A 386 -38.05 8.21 10.42
N HIS A 387 -37.61 9.41 10.00
CA HIS A 387 -38.16 10.11 8.83
C HIS A 387 -37.43 9.73 7.54
N TRP A 388 -37.70 8.51 7.08
CA TRP A 388 -37.18 8.01 5.81
C TRP A 388 -38.25 7.31 4.99
N GLU A 389 -37.94 7.13 3.72
CA GLU A 389 -38.59 6.19 2.82
C GLU A 389 -37.53 5.51 1.96
N LEU A 390 -37.79 4.26 1.60
CA LEU A 390 -36.88 3.45 0.79
C LEU A 390 -37.51 3.22 -0.58
N CYS A 391 -36.96 3.88 -1.59
CA CYS A 391 -37.40 3.83 -2.97
C CYS A 391 -36.64 2.73 -3.71
N LEU A 392 -37.27 1.57 -3.88
CA LEU A 392 -36.70 0.40 -4.54
C LEU A 392 -37.16 0.34 -5.99
N ALA A 393 -36.23 0.08 -6.91
CA ALA A 393 -36.54 -0.23 -8.30
C ALA A 393 -35.90 -1.55 -8.70
N ASP A 394 -36.72 -2.60 -8.83
CA ASP A 394 -36.30 -3.87 -9.42
C ASP A 394 -36.15 -3.71 -10.93
N ASP A 395 -34.94 -3.85 -11.45
CA ASP A 395 -34.59 -3.70 -12.85
C ASP A 395 -34.78 -5.01 -13.64
N ALA A 396 -35.96 -5.61 -13.48
CA ALA A 396 -36.34 -6.90 -14.05
C ALA A 396 -35.39 -8.04 -13.65
N SER A 397 -35.18 -8.23 -12.35
CA SER A 397 -34.36 -9.34 -11.82
C SER A 397 -34.89 -10.70 -12.31
N PRO A 398 -34.04 -11.57 -12.89
CA PRO A 398 -34.46 -12.88 -13.37
C PRO A 398 -34.71 -13.89 -12.25
N ASP A 399 -34.06 -13.75 -11.10
CA ASP A 399 -34.34 -14.60 -9.93
C ASP A 399 -35.67 -14.19 -9.29
N PRO A 400 -36.71 -15.07 -9.31
CA PRO A 400 -38.02 -14.75 -8.75
C PRO A 400 -37.98 -14.51 -7.23
N ARG A 401 -36.95 -15.00 -6.52
CA ARG A 401 -36.79 -14.78 -5.08
C ARG A 401 -36.53 -13.31 -4.75
N VAL A 402 -35.82 -12.59 -5.63
CA VAL A 402 -35.56 -11.16 -5.46
C VAL A 402 -36.87 -10.37 -5.48
N ARG A 403 -37.69 -10.60 -6.51
CA ARG A 403 -38.99 -9.93 -6.64
C ARG A 403 -39.94 -10.29 -5.50
N ALA A 404 -39.99 -11.56 -5.08
CA ALA A 404 -40.79 -11.98 -3.95
C ALA A 404 -40.37 -11.30 -2.64
N LEU A 405 -39.06 -11.18 -2.40
CA LEU A 405 -38.50 -10.50 -1.23
C LEU A 405 -38.85 -9.01 -1.22
N LEU A 406 -38.67 -8.32 -2.34
CA LEU A 406 -39.02 -6.90 -2.48
C LEU A 406 -40.51 -6.65 -2.23
N GLN A 407 -41.39 -7.49 -2.78
CA GLN A 407 -42.83 -7.38 -2.57
C GLN A 407 -43.22 -7.63 -1.11
N ALA A 408 -42.64 -8.65 -0.47
CA ALA A 408 -42.85 -8.92 0.94
C ALA A 408 -42.36 -7.76 1.82
N ALA A 409 -41.19 -7.18 1.51
CA ALA A 409 -40.66 -6.04 2.23
C ALA A 409 -41.57 -4.81 2.13
N ALA A 410 -42.05 -4.49 0.93
CA ALA A 410 -42.98 -3.38 0.67
C ALA A 410 -44.35 -3.58 1.33
N ALA A 411 -44.84 -4.81 1.41
CA ALA A 411 -46.09 -5.11 2.12
C ALA A 411 -45.96 -4.97 3.64
N ALA A 412 -44.79 -5.29 4.20
CA ALA A 412 -44.54 -5.25 5.64
C ALA A 412 -44.19 -3.86 6.19
N GLU A 413 -43.65 -2.97 5.35
CA GLU A 413 -43.20 -1.64 5.77
C GLU A 413 -43.71 -0.57 4.80
N PRO A 414 -44.71 0.27 5.20
CA PRO A 414 -45.34 1.24 4.31
C PRO A 414 -44.42 2.37 3.85
N ARG A 415 -43.25 2.56 4.50
CA ARG A 415 -42.22 3.51 4.05
C ARG A 415 -41.41 2.99 2.86
N ILE A 416 -41.54 1.71 2.49
CA ILE A 416 -40.88 1.14 1.31
C ILE A 416 -41.76 1.36 0.07
N ARG A 417 -41.23 2.10 -0.91
CA ARG A 417 -41.86 2.40 -2.19
C ARG A 417 -41.22 1.57 -3.30
N LEU A 418 -41.89 0.52 -3.74
CA LEU A 418 -41.38 -0.42 -4.75
C LEU A 418 -41.87 -0.08 -6.17
N VAL A 419 -40.96 -0.14 -7.14
CA VAL A 419 -41.22 -0.18 -8.58
C VAL A 419 -40.66 -1.46 -9.15
N LEU A 420 -41.45 -2.15 -9.96
CA LEU A 420 -41.04 -3.34 -10.70
C LEU A 420 -40.97 -2.96 -12.17
N ARG A 421 -39.77 -2.93 -12.75
CA ARG A 421 -39.57 -2.60 -14.16
C ARG A 421 -39.86 -3.83 -15.03
N GLU A 422 -40.40 -3.59 -16.22
CA GLU A 422 -40.73 -4.65 -17.17
C GLU A 422 -39.50 -5.15 -17.95
N ARG A 423 -38.47 -4.30 -18.08
CA ARG A 423 -37.23 -4.57 -18.81
C ARG A 423 -36.04 -4.04 -18.02
N ASN A 424 -34.91 -4.74 -18.14
CA ASN A 424 -33.63 -4.29 -17.63
C ASN A 424 -33.18 -3.05 -18.40
N GLY A 425 -32.96 -1.93 -17.70
CA GLY A 425 -32.41 -0.69 -18.24
C GLY A 425 -31.09 -0.27 -17.60
N HIS A 426 -30.45 -1.18 -16.88
CA HIS A 426 -29.25 -0.97 -16.10
C HIS A 426 -29.41 0.07 -14.99
N ILE A 427 -28.30 0.35 -14.30
CA ILE A 427 -28.28 1.12 -13.05
C ILE A 427 -28.86 2.53 -13.20
N VAL A 428 -28.64 3.22 -14.32
CA VAL A 428 -29.13 4.61 -14.51
C VAL A 428 -30.66 4.64 -14.57
N GLU A 429 -31.28 3.84 -15.43
CA GLU A 429 -32.74 3.82 -15.59
C GLU A 429 -33.44 3.27 -14.35
N ALA A 430 -32.84 2.28 -13.69
CA ALA A 430 -33.31 1.77 -12.41
C ALA A 430 -33.25 2.85 -11.32
N SER A 431 -32.14 3.57 -11.20
CA SER A 431 -31.98 4.68 -10.26
C SER A 431 -32.99 5.80 -10.53
N ASN A 432 -33.23 6.16 -11.78
CA ASN A 432 -34.27 7.15 -12.13
C ASN A 432 -35.69 6.67 -11.79
N SER A 433 -35.97 5.36 -11.92
CA SER A 433 -37.26 4.79 -11.55
C SER A 433 -37.50 4.82 -10.04
N ALA A 434 -36.45 4.56 -9.25
CA ALA A 434 -36.49 4.71 -7.80
C ALA A 434 -36.58 6.20 -7.40
N LEU A 435 -35.79 7.08 -8.02
CA LEU A 435 -35.81 8.52 -7.80
C LEU A 435 -37.20 9.14 -8.09
N ALA A 436 -37.91 8.66 -9.11
CA ALA A 436 -39.28 9.12 -9.41
C ALA A 436 -40.30 8.80 -8.29
N ARG A 437 -39.96 7.91 -7.36
CA ARG A 437 -40.76 7.62 -6.16
C ARG A 437 -40.35 8.44 -4.94
N ALA A 438 -39.24 9.17 -5.00
CA ALA A 438 -38.75 10.01 -3.91
C ALA A 438 -39.68 11.21 -3.66
N GLY A 439 -40.09 11.40 -2.41
CA GLY A 439 -40.87 12.52 -1.91
C GLY A 439 -40.30 13.18 -0.65
N GLY A 440 -39.09 12.79 -0.23
CA GLY A 440 -38.36 13.42 0.87
C GLY A 440 -37.70 14.74 0.49
N ASP A 441 -37.10 15.41 1.47
CA ASP A 441 -36.33 16.64 1.28
C ASP A 441 -34.96 16.36 0.62
N PHE A 442 -34.39 15.19 0.90
CA PHE A 442 -33.10 14.75 0.39
C PHE A 442 -33.20 13.36 -0.25
N VAL A 443 -32.38 13.16 -1.28
CA VAL A 443 -32.11 11.88 -1.95
C VAL A 443 -30.83 11.29 -1.36
N VAL A 444 -30.88 10.03 -0.94
CA VAL A 444 -29.76 9.28 -0.38
C VAL A 444 -29.44 8.11 -1.31
N LEU A 445 -28.17 7.92 -1.67
CA LEU A 445 -27.76 6.82 -2.54
C LEU A 445 -27.35 5.60 -1.71
N LEU A 446 -27.95 4.45 -2.00
CA LEU A 446 -27.62 3.16 -1.36
C LEU A 446 -27.67 2.04 -2.38
N ASP A 447 -26.56 1.32 -2.54
CA ASP A 447 -26.49 0.14 -3.38
C ASP A 447 -27.19 -1.05 -2.71
N HIS A 448 -27.80 -1.90 -3.53
CA HIS A 448 -28.72 -2.96 -3.10
C HIS A 448 -28.06 -4.10 -2.30
N ASP A 449 -26.74 -4.19 -2.31
CA ASP A 449 -25.92 -5.20 -1.64
C ASP A 449 -25.09 -4.65 -0.47
N ASP A 450 -25.20 -3.35 -0.20
CA ASP A 450 -24.51 -2.63 0.86
C ASP A 450 -25.42 -2.34 2.06
N THR A 451 -24.84 -1.80 3.13
CA THR A 451 -25.58 -1.50 4.37
C THR A 451 -25.21 -0.15 4.96
N LEU A 452 -26.17 0.50 5.61
CA LEU A 452 -25.96 1.74 6.36
C LEU A 452 -25.65 1.45 7.83
N ALA A 453 -24.83 2.30 8.45
CA ALA A 453 -24.69 2.32 9.90
C ALA A 453 -26.02 2.74 10.57
N PRO A 454 -26.42 2.19 11.73
CA PRO A 454 -27.73 2.47 12.36
C PRO A 454 -28.02 3.96 12.65
N GLN A 455 -26.98 4.75 12.86
CA GLN A 455 -27.05 6.19 13.11
C GLN A 455 -26.92 7.07 11.85
N ALA A 456 -26.74 6.49 10.66
CA ALA A 456 -26.39 7.22 9.44
C ALA A 456 -27.29 8.43 9.15
N LEU A 457 -28.60 8.22 9.07
CA LEU A 457 -29.55 9.30 8.79
C LEU A 457 -29.66 10.32 9.93
N GLN A 458 -29.46 9.88 11.18
CA GLN A 458 -29.44 10.79 12.34
C GLN A 458 -28.22 11.72 12.25
N SER A 459 -27.03 11.19 11.98
CA SER A 459 -25.80 11.98 11.87
C SER A 459 -25.87 13.00 10.73
N VAL A 460 -26.44 12.61 9.58
CA VAL A 460 -26.70 13.53 8.46
C VAL A 460 -27.70 14.62 8.88
N ALA A 461 -28.83 14.26 9.50
CA ALA A 461 -29.82 15.25 9.94
C ALA A 461 -29.29 16.21 11.02
N ARG A 462 -28.39 15.73 11.89
CA ARG A 462 -27.66 16.55 12.86
C ARG A 462 -26.76 17.57 12.16
N ALA A 463 -25.97 17.13 11.18
CA ALA A 463 -25.11 18.03 10.41
C ALA A 463 -25.91 19.14 9.71
N LEU A 464 -27.10 18.79 9.18
CA LEU A 464 -28.03 19.74 8.57
C LEU A 464 -28.61 20.77 9.55
N GLN A 465 -28.65 20.50 10.86
CA GLN A 465 -29.07 21.51 11.84
C GLN A 465 -28.10 22.69 11.91
N ALA A 466 -26.79 22.42 11.79
CA ALA A 466 -25.77 23.45 11.80
C ALA A 466 -25.76 24.29 10.51
N ARG A 467 -26.19 23.69 9.38
CA ARG A 467 -26.25 24.37 8.08
C ARG A 467 -27.47 23.93 7.25
N PRO A 468 -28.69 24.43 7.55
CA PRO A 468 -29.91 23.99 6.88
C PRO A 468 -29.96 24.24 5.36
N GLN A 469 -29.18 25.20 4.88
CA GLN A 469 -29.04 25.53 3.45
C GLN A 469 -28.18 24.54 2.66
N ALA A 470 -27.46 23.64 3.35
CA ALA A 470 -26.62 22.66 2.69
C ALA A 470 -27.39 21.87 1.63
N GLN A 471 -26.68 21.61 0.54
CA GLN A 471 -27.22 21.02 -0.67
C GLN A 471 -26.73 19.60 -0.86
N ILE A 472 -25.53 19.29 -0.37
CA ILE A 472 -24.90 17.98 -0.47
C ILE A 472 -24.31 17.64 0.90
N VAL A 473 -24.48 16.41 1.35
CA VAL A 473 -23.83 15.85 2.53
C VAL A 473 -23.19 14.51 2.15
N TYR A 474 -21.98 14.26 2.60
CA TYR A 474 -21.33 12.96 2.46
C TYR A 474 -20.63 12.52 3.74
N SER A 475 -20.33 11.24 3.85
CA SER A 475 -19.68 10.64 5.01
C SER A 475 -18.43 9.85 4.65
N ASP A 476 -17.67 9.50 5.69
CA ASP A 476 -16.69 8.42 5.61
C ASP A 476 -17.40 7.07 5.37
N GLU A 477 -16.64 6.11 4.87
CA GLU A 477 -17.12 4.78 4.49
C GLU A 477 -16.05 3.73 4.84
N ASP A 478 -16.46 2.48 4.92
CA ASP A 478 -15.57 1.33 4.95
C ASP A 478 -16.13 0.19 4.11
N LYS A 479 -15.50 -0.97 4.22
CA LYS A 479 -15.93 -2.18 3.51
C LYS A 479 -16.31 -3.29 4.47
N LEU A 480 -17.17 -4.19 4.00
CA LEU A 480 -17.44 -5.49 4.60
C LEU A 480 -16.73 -6.57 3.79
N ASP A 481 -15.89 -7.35 4.45
CA ASP A 481 -15.29 -8.54 3.84
C ASP A 481 -16.34 -9.67 3.65
N LEU A 482 -15.89 -10.80 3.11
CA LEU A 482 -16.75 -11.96 2.85
C LEU A 482 -17.34 -12.58 4.14
N GLN A 483 -16.79 -12.25 5.31
CA GLN A 483 -17.24 -12.69 6.62
C GLN A 483 -18.14 -11.63 7.30
N GLY A 484 -18.42 -10.52 6.61
CA GLY A 484 -19.18 -9.40 7.15
C GLY A 484 -18.43 -8.58 8.20
N GLN A 485 -17.11 -8.69 8.26
CA GLN A 485 -16.28 -7.85 9.14
C GLN A 485 -15.90 -6.55 8.44
N ARG A 486 -15.88 -5.46 9.21
CA ARG A 486 -15.53 -4.13 8.71
C ARG A 486 -14.02 -4.02 8.47
N CYS A 487 -13.62 -3.55 7.29
CA CYS A 487 -12.23 -3.43 6.82
C CYS A 487 -12.04 -2.22 5.88
N GLU A 488 -10.79 -1.89 5.55
CA GLU A 488 -10.42 -0.86 4.57
C GLU A 488 -11.18 0.49 4.69
N PRO A 489 -11.08 1.21 5.81
CA PRO A 489 -11.76 2.48 5.97
C PRO A 489 -11.21 3.56 5.04
N HIS A 490 -12.11 4.36 4.49
CA HIS A 490 -11.81 5.56 3.73
C HIS A 490 -12.24 6.79 4.53
N PHE A 491 -11.26 7.40 5.18
CA PHE A 491 -11.39 8.63 5.94
C PHE A 491 -11.10 9.82 5.02
N LYS A 492 -12.18 10.44 4.56
CA LYS A 492 -12.22 11.46 3.50
C LYS A 492 -11.91 12.85 4.09
N PRO A 493 -11.29 13.76 3.33
CA PRO A 493 -11.19 15.17 3.73
C PRO A 493 -12.56 15.85 3.67
N ASP A 494 -12.66 17.08 4.17
CA ASP A 494 -13.75 17.99 3.81
C ASP A 494 -13.70 18.30 2.29
N PHE A 495 -14.70 19.03 1.78
CA PHE A 495 -14.93 19.14 0.33
C PHE A 495 -13.70 19.64 -0.44
N ASN A 496 -13.22 18.82 -1.38
CA ASN A 496 -12.00 19.03 -2.14
C ASN A 496 -12.31 18.92 -3.64
N PRO A 497 -12.61 20.04 -4.32
CA PRO A 497 -13.05 19.99 -5.72
C PRO A 497 -12.00 19.41 -6.66
N ASP A 498 -10.71 19.67 -6.44
CA ASP A 498 -9.66 19.12 -7.28
C ASP A 498 -9.49 17.60 -7.09
N LEU A 499 -9.67 17.11 -5.86
CA LEU A 499 -9.74 15.67 -5.61
C LEU A 499 -10.98 15.04 -6.25
N LEU A 500 -12.12 15.75 -6.27
CA LEU A 500 -13.35 15.30 -6.95
C LEU A 500 -13.16 15.17 -8.48
N TYR A 501 -12.38 16.07 -9.11
CA TYR A 501 -12.03 15.94 -10.52
C TYR A 501 -11.08 14.78 -10.79
N ALA A 502 -10.27 14.43 -9.79
CA ALA A 502 -9.33 13.34 -9.89
C ALA A 502 -9.94 11.97 -9.58
N GLN A 503 -10.95 11.89 -8.73
CA GLN A 503 -11.59 10.64 -8.32
C GLN A 503 -12.96 10.87 -7.67
N ASN A 504 -13.84 9.88 -7.76
CA ASN A 504 -15.12 9.89 -7.04
C ASN A 504 -14.93 9.52 -5.56
N TYR A 505 -14.27 10.38 -4.78
CA TYR A 505 -14.00 10.10 -3.36
C TYR A 505 -15.23 10.28 -2.47
N VAL A 506 -16.25 11.02 -2.93
CA VAL A 506 -17.51 11.21 -2.20
C VAL A 506 -18.32 9.92 -2.22
N SER A 507 -18.53 9.32 -3.39
CA SER A 507 -19.17 8.00 -3.57
C SER A 507 -20.45 7.89 -2.72
N HIS A 508 -20.47 6.93 -1.79
CA HIS A 508 -21.52 6.70 -0.81
C HIS A 508 -20.98 7.02 0.61
N LEU A 509 -21.78 7.38 1.61
CA LEU A 509 -23.17 7.81 1.57
C LEU A 509 -23.28 9.21 0.96
N GLY A 510 -23.72 9.32 -0.29
CA GLY A 510 -24.02 10.60 -0.93
C GLY A 510 -25.47 11.02 -0.65
N VAL A 511 -25.66 12.20 -0.07
CA VAL A 511 -26.96 12.79 0.25
C VAL A 511 -27.12 14.12 -0.46
N TYR A 512 -28.17 14.27 -1.25
CA TYR A 512 -28.38 15.42 -2.12
C TYR A 512 -29.74 16.03 -1.85
N ARG A 513 -29.84 17.35 -1.77
CA ARG A 513 -31.14 18.01 -1.68
C ARG A 513 -31.95 17.65 -2.93
N ARG A 514 -33.19 17.16 -2.75
CA ARG A 514 -33.99 16.63 -3.86
C ARG A 514 -34.17 17.66 -4.98
N SER A 515 -34.42 18.91 -4.62
CA SER A 515 -34.59 20.00 -5.60
C SER A 515 -33.32 20.26 -6.42
N LEU A 516 -32.12 20.00 -5.89
CA LEU A 516 -30.88 20.07 -6.65
C LEU A 516 -30.80 18.92 -7.68
N VAL A 517 -31.12 17.69 -7.27
CA VAL A 517 -31.15 16.51 -8.15
C VAL A 517 -32.16 16.72 -9.30
N GLU A 518 -33.33 17.27 -9.00
CA GLU A 518 -34.36 17.63 -9.99
C GLU A 518 -33.86 18.70 -10.95
N ALA A 519 -33.19 19.74 -10.45
CA ALA A 519 -32.67 20.84 -11.27
C ALA A 519 -31.57 20.39 -12.26
N VAL A 520 -30.86 19.31 -11.95
CA VAL A 520 -29.86 18.71 -12.86
C VAL A 520 -30.40 17.56 -13.70
N GLY A 521 -31.68 17.19 -13.53
CA GLY A 521 -32.37 16.18 -14.34
C GLY A 521 -32.12 14.72 -13.94
N GLY A 522 -31.73 14.45 -12.69
CA GLY A 522 -31.50 13.07 -12.21
C GLY A 522 -30.27 12.38 -12.79
N PHE A 523 -30.31 11.05 -12.92
CA PHE A 523 -29.21 10.25 -13.48
C PHE A 523 -29.24 10.26 -15.00
N ARG A 524 -28.06 10.31 -15.64
CA ARG A 524 -27.94 10.47 -17.09
C ARG A 524 -27.50 9.15 -17.76
N PRO A 525 -28.25 8.63 -18.75
CA PRO A 525 -27.84 7.46 -19.51
C PRO A 525 -26.49 7.64 -20.19
N GLY A 526 -25.73 6.55 -20.33
CA GLY A 526 -24.38 6.55 -20.91
C GLY A 526 -23.25 6.73 -19.89
N PHE A 527 -23.58 6.90 -18.60
CA PHE A 527 -22.65 6.99 -17.48
C PHE A 527 -22.76 5.80 -16.53
N GLU A 528 -23.28 4.67 -17.00
CA GLU A 528 -23.35 3.43 -16.22
C GLU A 528 -21.97 3.11 -15.63
N GLY A 529 -21.93 2.73 -14.35
CA GLY A 529 -20.69 2.45 -13.60
C GLY A 529 -20.03 3.69 -12.97
N SER A 530 -20.46 4.90 -13.34
CA SER A 530 -19.99 6.17 -12.74
C SER A 530 -21.11 7.23 -12.67
N GLN A 531 -22.36 6.78 -12.64
CA GLN A 531 -23.55 7.62 -12.71
C GLN A 531 -23.71 8.54 -11.50
N ASP A 532 -23.16 8.12 -10.36
CA ASP A 532 -23.10 8.85 -9.10
C ASP A 532 -22.06 9.97 -9.16
N HIS A 533 -20.87 9.72 -9.73
CA HIS A 533 -19.85 10.75 -9.97
C HIS A 533 -20.36 11.81 -10.95
N ASP A 534 -21.01 11.39 -12.03
CA ASP A 534 -21.66 12.28 -12.99
C ASP A 534 -22.73 13.16 -12.34
N LEU A 535 -23.62 12.56 -11.53
CA LEU A 535 -24.64 13.30 -10.80
C LEU A 535 -24.01 14.32 -9.85
N LEU A 536 -23.02 13.90 -9.06
CA LEU A 536 -22.32 14.75 -8.11
C LEU A 536 -21.65 15.95 -8.80
N LEU A 537 -20.92 15.72 -9.90
CA LEU A 537 -20.26 16.78 -10.67
C LEU A 537 -21.26 17.81 -11.20
N ARG A 538 -22.44 17.36 -11.68
CA ARG A 538 -23.51 18.26 -12.14
C ARG A 538 -24.17 19.01 -10.98
N CYS A 539 -24.36 18.36 -9.84
CA CYS A 539 -24.88 18.99 -8.62
C CYS A 539 -23.93 20.08 -8.10
N VAL A 540 -22.62 19.77 -8.00
CA VAL A 540 -21.58 20.72 -7.59
C VAL A 540 -21.52 21.93 -8.52
N ALA A 541 -21.66 21.73 -9.83
CA ALA A 541 -21.67 22.82 -10.82
C ALA A 541 -22.81 23.86 -10.63
N ARG A 542 -23.84 23.53 -9.84
CA ARG A 542 -24.96 24.44 -9.53
C ARG A 542 -24.80 25.18 -8.21
N LEU A 543 -23.85 24.78 -7.38
CA LEU A 543 -23.66 25.38 -6.06
C LEU A 543 -23.14 26.82 -6.19
N GLN A 544 -23.67 27.69 -5.33
CA GLN A 544 -23.21 29.09 -5.24
C GLN A 544 -22.12 29.24 -4.17
N ASP A 545 -22.16 28.40 -3.13
CA ASP A 545 -21.23 28.40 -2.01
C ASP A 545 -20.69 26.97 -1.80
N PRO A 546 -19.36 26.73 -1.92
CA PRO A 546 -18.76 25.43 -1.65
C PRO A 546 -19.04 24.90 -0.25
N ARG A 547 -19.32 25.79 0.71
CA ARG A 547 -19.67 25.41 2.09
C ARG A 547 -21.04 24.74 2.21
N ASP A 548 -21.82 24.71 1.12
CA ASP A 548 -23.08 23.96 1.05
C ASP A 548 -22.87 22.46 0.77
N VAL A 549 -21.61 22.02 0.64
CA VAL A 549 -21.22 20.61 0.73
C VAL A 549 -20.71 20.33 2.14
N LEU A 550 -21.38 19.44 2.87
CA LEU A 550 -20.99 19.05 4.22
C LEU A 550 -20.35 17.66 4.22
N HIS A 551 -19.30 17.53 5.01
CA HIS A 551 -18.69 16.26 5.33
C HIS A 551 -19.02 15.86 6.78
N VAL A 552 -19.49 14.63 6.97
CA VAL A 552 -19.69 14.00 8.27
C VAL A 552 -18.58 12.97 8.48
N PRO A 553 -17.56 13.25 9.31
CA PRO A 553 -16.38 12.39 9.50
C PRO A 553 -16.69 11.18 10.41
N GLU A 554 -17.77 10.48 10.09
CA GLU A 554 -18.23 9.25 10.72
C GLU A 554 -18.39 8.19 9.62
N VAL A 555 -18.11 6.93 9.94
CA VAL A 555 -18.29 5.83 8.99
C VAL A 555 -19.76 5.43 8.98
N LEU A 556 -20.50 5.91 7.97
CA LEU A 556 -21.96 5.75 7.89
C LEU A 556 -22.42 4.79 6.78
N TYR A 557 -21.48 4.33 5.95
CA TYR A 557 -21.72 3.43 4.83
C TYR A 557 -20.74 2.26 4.85
N HIS A 558 -21.25 1.05 4.58
CA HIS A 558 -20.46 -0.18 4.57
C HIS A 558 -20.60 -0.88 3.21
N TRP A 559 -19.54 -0.82 2.40
CA TRP A 559 -19.50 -1.40 1.06
C TRP A 559 -19.07 -2.88 1.08
N ARG A 560 -19.89 -3.80 0.58
CA ARG A 560 -19.58 -5.22 0.57
C ARG A 560 -18.64 -5.65 -0.57
N GLN A 561 -17.58 -6.35 -0.21
CA GLN A 561 -16.65 -7.00 -1.15
C GLN A 561 -17.19 -8.37 -1.61
N VAL A 562 -18.18 -8.42 -2.51
CA VAL A 562 -18.71 -9.71 -3.03
C VAL A 562 -18.18 -10.11 -4.41
N PRO A 563 -17.95 -11.41 -4.69
CA PRO A 563 -17.56 -11.88 -6.02
C PRO A 563 -18.61 -11.51 -7.08
N GLY A 564 -18.20 -10.72 -8.08
CA GLY A 564 -19.10 -10.19 -9.10
C GLY A 564 -19.42 -8.70 -8.95
N SER A 565 -19.13 -8.09 -7.79
CA SER A 565 -19.15 -6.63 -7.61
C SER A 565 -18.10 -5.95 -8.49
N THR A 566 -18.35 -4.68 -8.85
CA THR A 566 -17.39 -3.81 -9.57
C THR A 566 -16.02 -3.78 -8.88
N ALA A 567 -15.98 -4.01 -7.56
CA ALA A 567 -14.76 -4.13 -6.77
C ALA A 567 -13.79 -5.24 -7.27
N LEU A 568 -14.30 -6.32 -7.89
CA LEU A 568 -13.51 -7.52 -8.23
C LEU A 568 -13.39 -7.82 -9.74
N ARG A 569 -14.29 -7.35 -10.61
CA ARG A 569 -14.26 -7.68 -12.05
C ARG A 569 -13.37 -6.73 -12.86
N HIS A 570 -12.42 -7.27 -13.63
CA HIS A 570 -11.50 -6.47 -14.47
C HIS A 570 -12.26 -5.74 -15.60
N ASP A 571 -13.13 -6.43 -16.35
CA ASP A 571 -13.92 -5.81 -17.44
C ASP A 571 -14.90 -4.73 -16.96
N ALA A 572 -15.42 -4.89 -15.73
CA ALA A 572 -16.32 -3.92 -15.13
C ALA A 572 -15.59 -2.63 -14.69
N LYS A 573 -14.29 -2.75 -14.39
CA LYS A 573 -13.44 -1.61 -14.02
C LYS A 573 -13.14 -0.74 -15.23
N ASP A 574 -12.93 -1.32 -16.42
CA ASP A 574 -12.54 -0.55 -17.61
C ASP A 574 -13.66 0.37 -18.12
N TYR A 575 -14.89 -0.12 -18.25
CA TYR A 575 -16.00 0.73 -18.70
C TYR A 575 -16.39 1.79 -17.65
N ALA A 576 -16.34 1.45 -16.36
CA ALA A 576 -16.64 2.39 -15.28
C ALA A 576 -15.58 3.51 -15.19
N CYS A 577 -14.29 3.18 -15.38
CA CYS A 577 -13.23 4.18 -15.47
C CYS A 577 -13.43 5.11 -16.67
N GLU A 578 -13.81 4.59 -17.84
CA GLU A 578 -14.08 5.44 -19.00
C GLU A 578 -15.37 6.27 -18.82
N ALA A 579 -16.40 5.73 -18.18
CA ALA A 579 -17.60 6.48 -17.81
C ALA A 579 -17.25 7.65 -16.87
N GLY A 580 -16.43 7.43 -15.84
CA GLY A 580 -16.00 8.48 -14.93
C GLY A 580 -15.08 9.50 -15.60
N ARG A 581 -14.15 9.07 -16.47
CA ARG A 581 -13.34 10.00 -17.30
C ARG A 581 -14.23 10.91 -18.15
N ARG A 582 -15.26 10.35 -18.80
CA ARG A 582 -16.27 11.12 -19.55
C ARG A 582 -17.10 12.04 -18.67
N ALA A 583 -17.41 11.64 -17.43
CA ALA A 583 -18.17 12.47 -16.48
C ALA A 583 -17.36 13.72 -16.12
N VAL A 584 -16.08 13.55 -15.77
CA VAL A 584 -15.16 14.65 -15.47
C VAL A 584 -14.93 15.52 -16.72
N GLN A 585 -14.75 14.92 -17.90
CA GLN A 585 -14.62 15.67 -19.16
C GLN A 585 -15.86 16.51 -19.44
N ALA A 586 -17.06 15.94 -19.31
CA ALA A 586 -18.31 16.65 -19.56
C ALA A 586 -18.53 17.79 -18.55
N HIS A 587 -18.10 17.63 -17.30
CA HIS A 587 -18.10 18.71 -16.30
C HIS A 587 -17.20 19.88 -16.74
N HIS A 588 -15.98 19.58 -17.18
CA HIS A 588 -15.05 20.60 -17.67
C HIS A 588 -15.51 21.23 -18.99
N ASP A 589 -16.06 20.47 -19.93
CA ASP A 589 -16.57 21.05 -21.19
C ASP A 589 -17.65 22.12 -20.93
N ALA A 590 -18.43 21.97 -19.85
CA ALA A 590 -19.46 22.91 -19.46
C ALA A 590 -18.93 24.16 -18.75
N LEU A 591 -17.87 24.06 -17.94
CA LEU A 591 -17.40 25.13 -17.05
C LEU A 591 -16.02 25.70 -17.41
N HIS A 592 -15.16 24.86 -17.97
CA HIS A 592 -13.74 25.12 -18.25
C HIS A 592 -13.34 24.58 -19.63
N PRO A 593 -13.83 25.18 -20.73
CA PRO A 593 -13.54 24.70 -22.08
C PRO A 593 -12.04 24.58 -22.35
N GLY A 594 -11.63 23.47 -22.95
CA GLY A 594 -10.24 23.21 -23.33
C GLY A 594 -9.43 22.36 -22.36
N VAL A 595 -9.95 22.08 -21.15
CA VAL A 595 -9.36 21.08 -20.24
C VAL A 595 -9.49 19.68 -20.85
N GLN A 596 -8.42 18.90 -20.78
CA GLN A 596 -8.38 17.51 -21.29
C GLN A 596 -8.27 16.52 -20.13
N VAL A 597 -9.13 15.51 -20.09
CA VAL A 597 -9.15 14.50 -19.03
C VAL A 597 -8.62 13.17 -19.51
N SER A 598 -7.59 12.66 -18.83
CA SER A 598 -7.01 11.33 -19.06
C SER A 598 -7.11 10.43 -17.83
N ILE A 599 -7.12 9.12 -18.05
CA ILE A 599 -7.06 8.11 -16.98
C ILE A 599 -5.59 7.91 -16.61
N VAL A 600 -5.28 8.06 -15.32
CA VAL A 600 -3.94 7.79 -14.78
C VAL A 600 -3.90 6.52 -13.94
N GLY A 601 -5.06 5.98 -13.54
CA GLY A 601 -5.17 4.70 -12.85
C GLY A 601 -6.63 4.28 -12.71
N PRO A 602 -6.92 3.09 -12.17
CA PRO A 602 -8.29 2.66 -11.94
C PRO A 602 -9.05 3.68 -11.07
N GLY A 603 -10.07 4.32 -11.64
CA GLY A 603 -10.86 5.38 -10.98
C GLY A 603 -10.11 6.69 -10.73
N LEU A 604 -8.91 6.88 -11.29
CA LEU A 604 -8.07 8.06 -11.11
C LEU A 604 -7.90 8.81 -12.43
N TYR A 605 -8.14 10.12 -12.40
CA TYR A 605 -8.13 10.99 -13.56
C TYR A 605 -7.13 12.15 -13.39
N ARG A 606 -6.57 12.61 -14.50
CA ARG A 606 -5.80 13.86 -14.59
C ARG A 606 -6.56 14.85 -15.46
N SER A 607 -6.79 16.05 -14.94
CA SER A 607 -7.31 17.18 -15.70
C SER A 607 -6.15 18.07 -16.16
N LEU A 608 -5.80 18.02 -17.44
CA LEU A 608 -4.78 18.87 -18.05
C LEU A 608 -5.40 20.20 -18.46
N TRP A 609 -5.14 21.23 -17.67
CA TRP A 609 -5.61 22.59 -17.92
C TRP A 609 -4.79 23.25 -19.04
N PRO A 610 -5.41 23.99 -19.98
CA PRO A 610 -4.67 24.61 -21.08
C PRO A 610 -3.76 25.75 -20.60
N LEU A 611 -2.63 25.93 -21.29
CA LEU A 611 -1.83 27.16 -21.17
C LEU A 611 -2.36 28.21 -22.15
N PRO A 612 -2.30 29.51 -21.81
CA PRO A 612 -2.61 30.58 -22.75
C PRO A 612 -1.58 30.63 -23.89
N ALA A 613 -1.97 31.21 -25.03
CA ALA A 613 -1.07 31.41 -26.16
C ALA A 613 0.11 32.35 -25.80
N GLU A 614 -0.18 33.41 -25.04
CA GLU A 614 0.84 34.27 -24.43
C GLU A 614 1.16 33.75 -23.04
N LEU A 615 2.33 33.12 -22.91
CA LEU A 615 2.78 32.55 -21.66
C LEU A 615 3.17 33.67 -20.67
N PRO A 616 2.60 33.71 -19.44
CA PRO A 616 2.97 34.69 -18.44
C PRO A 616 4.42 34.54 -18.02
N ARG A 617 5.09 35.66 -17.70
CA ARG A 617 6.45 35.61 -17.18
C ARG A 617 6.45 35.10 -15.74
N VAL A 618 7.30 34.11 -15.46
CA VAL A 618 7.56 33.60 -14.11
C VAL A 618 8.87 34.20 -13.57
N SER A 619 8.86 34.73 -12.35
CA SER A 619 10.10 35.10 -11.64
C SER A 619 10.41 34.04 -10.58
N LEU A 620 11.47 33.27 -10.81
CA LEU A 620 11.98 32.25 -9.87
C LEU A 620 12.98 32.90 -8.91
N ILE A 621 12.65 32.95 -7.63
CA ILE A 621 13.45 33.58 -6.59
C ILE A 621 14.24 32.51 -5.86
N VAL A 622 15.57 32.66 -5.85
CA VAL A 622 16.51 31.69 -5.28
C VAL A 622 17.41 32.37 -4.25
N PRO A 623 17.02 32.41 -2.96
CA PRO A 623 17.88 32.91 -1.89
C PRO A 623 19.04 31.97 -1.62
N THR A 624 20.24 32.50 -1.45
CA THR A 624 21.46 31.70 -1.27
C THR A 624 22.50 32.40 -0.42
N ARG A 625 23.39 31.61 0.17
CA ARG A 625 24.60 32.07 0.85
C ARG A 625 25.62 30.94 0.84
N ASP A 626 26.76 31.17 0.21
CA ASP A 626 27.86 30.20 0.08
C ASP A 626 27.39 28.83 -0.50
N GLY A 627 28.25 27.81 -0.51
CA GLY A 627 27.85 26.46 -0.95
C GLY A 627 27.68 26.35 -2.46
N LEU A 628 28.71 26.78 -3.21
CA LEU A 628 28.74 26.83 -4.67
C LEU A 628 28.16 25.59 -5.37
N ASP A 629 28.55 24.37 -4.95
CA ASP A 629 28.12 23.15 -5.64
C ASP A 629 26.60 22.96 -5.60
N VAL A 630 25.97 23.36 -4.49
CA VAL A 630 24.53 23.30 -4.29
C VAL A 630 23.84 24.34 -5.17
N LEU A 631 24.28 25.60 -5.07
CA LEU A 631 23.72 26.69 -5.88
C LEU A 631 23.89 26.45 -7.38
N ARG A 632 25.07 25.97 -7.81
CA ARG A 632 25.36 25.66 -9.20
C ARG A 632 24.40 24.61 -9.73
N THR A 633 24.24 23.49 -9.00
CA THR A 633 23.30 22.42 -9.37
C THR A 633 21.88 22.95 -9.56
N CYS A 634 21.41 23.81 -8.63
CA CYS A 634 20.09 24.42 -8.74
C CYS A 634 19.97 25.30 -10.00
N ILE A 635 20.85 26.30 -10.16
CA ILE A 635 20.76 27.25 -11.28
C ILE A 635 20.94 26.56 -12.63
N GLU A 636 21.92 25.66 -12.76
CA GLU A 636 22.15 24.93 -14.01
C GLU A 636 20.96 24.03 -14.34
N SER A 637 20.39 23.30 -13.37
CA SER A 637 19.19 22.50 -13.63
C SER A 637 17.96 23.34 -14.03
N LEU A 638 17.77 24.52 -13.42
CA LEU A 638 16.70 25.45 -13.78
C LEU A 638 16.83 25.97 -15.21
N VAL A 639 18.06 26.21 -15.67
CA VAL A 639 18.33 26.72 -17.03
C VAL A 639 18.28 25.61 -18.08
N GLU A 640 18.87 24.45 -17.78
CA GLU A 640 19.08 23.39 -18.76
C GLU A 640 17.86 22.47 -18.91
N ARG A 641 17.06 22.29 -17.86
CA ARG A 641 15.98 21.29 -17.84
C ARG A 641 14.58 21.89 -17.89
N THR A 642 14.38 23.16 -17.58
CA THR A 642 13.03 23.78 -17.61
C THR A 642 12.59 24.04 -19.06
N ALA A 643 11.49 23.43 -19.48
CA ALA A 643 10.94 23.59 -20.83
C ALA A 643 10.17 24.91 -21.01
N TYR A 644 9.48 25.37 -19.96
CA TYR A 644 8.72 26.62 -19.99
C TYR A 644 9.63 27.80 -20.38
N PRO A 645 9.33 28.57 -21.44
CA PRO A 645 10.30 29.49 -22.02
C PRO A 645 10.32 30.88 -21.37
N ASN A 646 9.23 31.33 -20.76
CA ASN A 646 9.10 32.72 -20.30
C ASN A 646 9.34 32.85 -18.78
N TYR A 647 10.60 32.75 -18.36
CA TYR A 647 10.97 32.93 -16.96
C TYR A 647 12.25 33.75 -16.78
N GLU A 648 12.42 34.30 -15.58
CA GLU A 648 13.69 34.85 -15.08
C GLU A 648 14.04 34.21 -13.75
N ILE A 649 15.32 34.22 -13.40
CA ILE A 649 15.83 33.78 -12.11
C ILE A 649 16.42 34.99 -11.37
N LEU A 650 15.92 35.23 -10.16
CA LEU A 650 16.46 36.22 -9.22
C LEU A 650 17.24 35.48 -8.14
N VAL A 651 18.56 35.46 -8.25
CA VAL A 651 19.44 34.89 -7.22
C VAL A 651 19.66 35.94 -6.14
N VAL A 652 19.22 35.67 -4.92
CA VAL A 652 19.37 36.61 -3.79
C VAL A 652 20.56 36.17 -2.95
N ASP A 653 21.70 36.81 -3.13
CA ASP A 653 22.91 36.59 -2.36
C ASP A 653 22.81 37.24 -0.98
N ASN A 654 22.68 36.42 0.07
CA ASN A 654 22.60 36.85 1.46
C ASN A 654 23.98 36.97 2.12
N GLY A 655 24.88 37.69 1.46
CA GLY A 655 26.23 37.97 1.95
C GLY A 655 27.15 36.75 1.93
N SER A 656 27.25 36.07 0.78
CA SER A 656 28.27 35.04 0.54
C SER A 656 29.68 35.62 0.74
N VAL A 657 30.59 34.79 1.23
CA VAL A 657 31.99 35.16 1.52
C VAL A 657 33.00 34.24 0.86
N GLU A 658 32.57 33.04 0.42
CA GLU A 658 33.43 32.10 -0.28
C GLU A 658 33.85 32.66 -1.65
N PRO A 659 35.17 32.76 -1.95
CA PRO A 659 35.66 33.33 -3.20
C PRO A 659 35.06 32.68 -4.46
N ASP A 660 34.91 31.36 -4.45
CA ASP A 660 34.38 30.62 -5.60
C ASP A 660 32.88 30.89 -5.80
N THR A 661 32.11 31.05 -4.72
CA THR A 661 30.69 31.42 -4.77
C THR A 661 30.52 32.83 -5.33
N LEU A 662 31.32 33.79 -4.84
CA LEU A 662 31.32 35.17 -5.32
C LEU A 662 31.71 35.26 -6.81
N ALA A 663 32.75 34.53 -7.22
CA ALA A 663 33.17 34.46 -8.61
C ALA A 663 32.07 33.89 -9.51
N TYR A 664 31.38 32.83 -9.06
CA TYR A 664 30.25 32.25 -9.78
C TYR A 664 29.09 33.23 -9.94
N LEU A 665 28.66 33.88 -8.84
CA LEU A 665 27.59 34.87 -8.85
C LEU A 665 27.90 36.03 -9.80
N ALA A 666 29.14 36.54 -9.80
CA ALA A 666 29.57 37.61 -10.70
C ALA A 666 29.55 37.19 -12.19
N ALA A 667 29.79 35.90 -12.47
CA ALA A 667 29.77 35.36 -13.83
C ALA A 667 28.36 35.05 -14.36
N LEU A 668 27.36 34.87 -13.48
CA LEU A 668 26.01 34.46 -13.89
C LEU A 668 25.34 35.40 -14.91
N PRO A 669 25.28 36.73 -14.71
CA PRO A 669 24.67 37.64 -15.68
C PRO A 669 25.40 37.63 -17.03
N GLN A 670 26.72 37.42 -17.03
CA GLN A 670 27.52 37.34 -18.25
C GLN A 670 27.24 36.04 -19.02
N ARG A 671 27.07 34.92 -18.30
CA ARG A 671 26.81 33.59 -18.88
C ARG A 671 25.37 33.44 -19.39
N LEU A 672 24.39 33.99 -18.66
CA LEU A 672 22.97 33.70 -18.87
C LEU A 672 22.15 34.90 -19.34
N GLY A 673 22.78 36.08 -19.44
CA GLY A 673 22.15 37.31 -19.92
C GLY A 673 20.96 37.74 -19.05
N GLU A 674 19.92 38.27 -19.69
CA GLU A 674 18.72 38.78 -19.00
C GLU A 674 17.88 37.71 -18.29
N ARG A 675 18.20 36.42 -18.49
CA ARG A 675 17.51 35.32 -17.80
C ARG A 675 17.85 35.24 -16.31
N VAL A 676 18.99 35.78 -15.88
CA VAL A 676 19.42 35.74 -14.48
C VAL A 676 19.84 37.11 -13.99
N ARG A 677 19.34 37.49 -12.81
CA ARG A 677 19.78 38.68 -12.07
C ARG A 677 20.23 38.25 -10.68
N VAL A 678 21.35 38.82 -10.24
CA VAL A 678 21.84 38.64 -8.86
C VAL A 678 21.47 39.88 -8.07
N LEU A 679 20.75 39.68 -6.97
CA LEU A 679 20.41 40.70 -5.98
C LEU A 679 21.30 40.47 -4.76
N HIS A 680 21.84 41.53 -4.17
CA HIS A 680 22.69 41.43 -2.99
C HIS A 680 21.97 42.01 -1.78
N ASP A 681 21.81 41.21 -0.72
CA ASP A 681 21.17 41.60 0.52
C ASP A 681 21.97 41.04 1.72
N PRO A 682 22.95 41.78 2.25
CA PRO A 682 23.83 41.29 3.30
C PRO A 682 23.20 41.34 4.72
N GLN A 683 21.89 41.61 4.84
CA GLN A 683 21.21 41.65 6.13
C GLN A 683 21.24 40.28 6.85
N PRO A 684 21.03 40.24 8.18
CA PRO A 684 20.89 38.99 8.91
C PRO A 684 19.86 38.06 8.26
N PHE A 685 20.19 36.76 8.18
CA PHE A 685 19.36 35.80 7.45
C PHE A 685 17.91 35.78 7.96
N ASN A 686 17.01 36.14 7.06
CA ASN A 686 15.57 36.07 7.24
C ASN A 686 14.98 35.66 5.88
N TYR A 687 14.57 34.39 5.78
CA TYR A 687 14.10 33.82 4.53
C TYR A 687 12.87 34.57 3.99
N ALA A 688 11.94 34.92 4.89
CA ALA A 688 10.75 35.67 4.52
C ALA A 688 11.09 37.08 4.00
N ALA A 689 11.99 37.81 4.67
CA ALA A 689 12.41 39.14 4.24
C ALA A 689 13.11 39.13 2.88
N LEU A 690 14.05 38.20 2.66
CA LEU A 690 14.80 38.06 1.41
C LEU A 690 13.87 37.82 0.22
N ASN A 691 12.90 36.91 0.40
CA ASN A 691 11.91 36.63 -0.63
C ASN A 691 11.00 37.83 -0.88
N ASN A 692 10.45 38.48 0.15
CA ASN A 692 9.61 39.67 -0.01
C ASN A 692 10.32 40.78 -0.79
N ALA A 693 11.59 41.06 -0.45
CA ALA A 693 12.40 42.08 -1.12
C ALA A 693 12.70 41.74 -2.59
N ALA A 694 12.89 40.46 -2.90
CA ALA A 694 13.07 39.99 -4.27
C ALA A 694 11.78 40.01 -5.09
N VAL A 695 10.62 39.66 -4.49
CA VAL A 695 9.30 39.77 -5.14
C VAL A 695 9.02 41.20 -5.57
N ALA A 696 9.36 42.19 -4.75
CA ALA A 696 9.19 43.60 -5.12
C ALA A 696 9.97 44.00 -6.39
N GLN A 697 11.05 43.28 -6.71
CA GLN A 697 11.91 43.50 -7.88
C GLN A 697 11.66 42.53 -9.05
N ALA A 698 10.72 41.60 -8.88
CA ALA A 698 10.30 40.64 -9.88
C ALA A 698 9.59 41.32 -11.06
N ARG A 699 9.80 40.80 -12.27
CA ARG A 699 9.15 41.25 -13.50
C ARG A 699 8.01 40.32 -13.94
N GLY A 700 7.92 39.14 -13.34
CA GLY A 700 6.89 38.14 -13.60
C GLY A 700 5.56 38.49 -12.95
N SER A 701 4.47 38.09 -13.62
CA SER A 701 3.13 38.07 -13.03
C SER A 701 2.90 36.83 -12.16
N LEU A 702 3.76 35.81 -12.30
CA LEU A 702 3.85 34.64 -11.45
C LEU A 702 5.18 34.65 -10.68
N ILE A 703 5.12 34.30 -9.41
CA ILE A 703 6.26 34.24 -8.49
C ILE A 703 6.50 32.79 -8.12
N GLY A 704 7.73 32.30 -8.33
CA GLY A 704 8.20 31.01 -7.85
C GLY A 704 9.16 31.21 -6.68
N LEU A 705 8.82 30.73 -5.49
CA LEU A 705 9.75 30.63 -4.37
C LEU A 705 10.50 29.30 -4.51
N ILE A 706 11.83 29.38 -4.63
CA ILE A 706 12.69 28.23 -4.94
C ILE A 706 13.87 28.19 -3.98
N ASN A 707 14.07 27.10 -3.27
CA ASN A 707 15.28 26.94 -2.46
C ASN A 707 16.51 26.71 -3.35
N ASN A 708 17.69 27.12 -2.89
CA ASN A 708 18.93 26.97 -3.67
C ASN A 708 19.45 25.53 -3.76
N ASP A 709 18.82 24.57 -3.08
CA ASP A 709 19.19 23.16 -3.03
C ASP A 709 18.15 22.25 -3.71
N VAL A 710 17.37 22.79 -4.63
CA VAL A 710 16.52 22.00 -5.54
C VAL A 710 17.26 21.60 -6.81
N GLU A 711 16.80 20.53 -7.44
CA GLU A 711 17.26 20.09 -8.76
C GLU A 711 16.07 19.66 -9.60
N VAL A 712 15.92 20.27 -10.79
CA VAL A 712 14.85 19.92 -11.73
C VAL A 712 15.09 18.53 -12.32
N ILE A 713 14.06 17.67 -12.32
CA ILE A 713 14.11 16.35 -12.97
C ILE A 713 13.02 16.15 -14.02
N GLY A 714 11.86 16.79 -13.89
CA GLY A 714 10.82 16.82 -14.93
C GLY A 714 10.90 18.11 -15.74
N PRO A 715 11.04 18.09 -17.08
CA PRO A 715 11.21 19.30 -17.87
C PRO A 715 9.94 20.17 -17.93
N ASP A 716 8.77 19.56 -17.82
CA ASP A 716 7.44 20.18 -17.86
C ASP A 716 6.94 20.66 -16.47
N TRP A 717 7.80 20.62 -15.45
CA TRP A 717 7.42 20.98 -14.08
C TRP A 717 6.80 22.38 -13.99
N LEU A 718 7.39 23.37 -14.67
CA LEU A 718 6.94 24.74 -14.60
C LEU A 718 5.67 24.95 -15.45
N ASP A 719 5.56 24.30 -16.61
CA ASP A 719 4.33 24.26 -17.40
C ASP A 719 3.15 23.77 -16.55
N GLU A 720 3.33 22.65 -15.85
CA GLU A 720 2.31 22.07 -14.97
C GLU A 720 1.92 23.03 -13.84
N MET A 721 2.89 23.63 -13.16
CA MET A 721 2.60 24.57 -12.08
C MET A 721 1.90 25.83 -12.59
N VAL A 722 2.31 26.37 -13.74
CA VAL A 722 1.71 27.56 -14.36
C VAL A 722 0.25 27.29 -14.74
N ARG A 723 -0.07 26.13 -15.32
CA ARG A 723 -1.45 25.72 -15.65
C ARG A 723 -2.38 25.86 -14.44
N HIS A 724 -1.93 25.41 -13.27
CA HIS A 724 -2.70 25.53 -12.05
C HIS A 724 -2.68 26.94 -11.44
N ALA A 725 -1.53 27.62 -11.46
CA ALA A 725 -1.41 28.97 -10.90
C ALA A 725 -2.20 30.03 -11.68
N LEU A 726 -2.59 29.74 -12.92
CA LEU A 726 -3.46 30.61 -13.72
C LEU A 726 -4.95 30.45 -13.41
N ARG A 727 -5.36 29.41 -12.70
CA ARG A 727 -6.75 29.21 -12.31
C ARG A 727 -7.16 30.24 -11.23
N PRO A 728 -8.20 31.05 -11.45
CA PRO A 728 -8.55 32.16 -10.55
C PRO A 728 -8.77 31.75 -9.10
N GLU A 729 -9.32 30.56 -8.88
CA GLU A 729 -9.61 30.01 -7.57
C GLU A 729 -8.40 29.42 -6.83
N ILE A 730 -7.28 29.19 -7.53
CA ILE A 730 -6.06 28.62 -6.95
C ILE A 730 -5.11 29.74 -6.51
N GLY A 731 -4.58 29.65 -5.30
CA GLY A 731 -3.62 30.60 -4.74
C GLY A 731 -2.18 30.12 -4.88
N CYS A 732 -1.79 29.15 -4.05
CA CYS A 732 -0.46 28.53 -4.09
C CYS A 732 -0.49 27.18 -4.80
N VAL A 733 0.55 26.89 -5.58
CA VAL A 733 0.78 25.59 -6.22
C VAL A 733 2.11 25.02 -5.74
N GLY A 734 2.10 23.80 -5.23
CA GLY A 734 3.29 23.07 -4.78
C GLY A 734 3.65 21.90 -5.67
N ALA A 735 4.95 21.65 -5.83
CA ALA A 735 5.49 20.51 -6.57
C ALA A 735 5.63 19.26 -5.70
N LYS A 736 5.76 18.08 -6.32
CA LYS A 736 6.21 16.85 -5.66
C LYS A 736 7.73 16.88 -5.54
N LEU A 737 8.21 16.84 -4.30
CA LEU A 737 9.65 16.87 -4.02
C LEU A 737 10.12 15.53 -3.51
N TYR A 738 11.30 15.12 -3.98
CA TYR A 738 11.98 13.90 -3.55
C TYR A 738 13.26 14.22 -2.79
N TYR A 739 13.60 13.32 -1.88
CA TYR A 739 14.97 13.17 -1.41
C TYR A 739 15.85 12.54 -2.51
N PRO A 740 17.19 12.69 -2.42
CA PRO A 740 18.12 12.06 -3.36
C PRO A 740 18.05 10.52 -3.42
N ASP A 741 17.37 9.87 -2.46
CA ASP A 741 17.17 8.42 -2.41
C ASP A 741 15.82 7.97 -3.03
N ASP A 742 15.19 8.83 -3.84
CA ASP A 742 13.89 8.59 -4.50
C ASP A 742 12.73 8.33 -3.52
N THR A 743 12.85 8.83 -2.29
CA THR A 743 11.72 8.87 -1.36
C THR A 743 11.04 10.24 -1.39
N VAL A 744 9.72 10.25 -1.24
CA VAL A 744 8.89 11.46 -1.19
C VAL A 744 9.30 12.31 0.00
N GLN A 745 9.63 13.56 -0.24
CA GLN A 745 9.85 14.56 0.80
C GLN A 745 8.62 15.43 1.01
N HIS A 746 7.99 15.89 -0.09
CA HIS A 746 6.82 16.76 -0.04
C HIS A 746 5.72 16.28 -1.00
N ALA A 747 4.54 16.05 -0.43
CA ALA A 747 3.31 15.76 -1.16
C ALA A 747 2.12 16.59 -0.65
N GLY A 748 2.36 17.88 -0.38
CA GLY A 748 1.49 18.71 0.45
C GLY A 748 1.90 18.71 1.93
N VAL A 749 1.27 19.59 2.71
CA VAL A 749 1.48 19.74 4.16
C VAL A 749 0.18 19.42 4.89
N ILE A 750 0.29 18.65 5.98
CA ILE A 750 -0.79 18.36 6.93
C ILE A 750 -0.58 19.23 8.16
N LEU A 751 -1.61 19.98 8.57
CA LEU A 751 -1.55 20.80 9.78
C LEU A 751 -1.71 19.93 11.04
N GLY A 752 -1.19 20.43 12.17
CA GLY A 752 -1.26 19.79 13.48
C GLY A 752 -0.19 18.74 13.77
N ILE A 753 0.44 18.15 12.74
CA ILE A 753 1.56 17.21 12.94
C ILE A 753 2.72 17.91 13.65
N GLY A 754 3.24 17.29 14.72
CA GLY A 754 4.30 17.87 15.53
C GLY A 754 3.89 19.17 16.26
N GLY A 755 2.58 19.45 16.36
CA GLY A 755 2.01 20.64 17.00
C GLY A 755 1.88 21.86 16.08
N VAL A 756 2.34 21.79 14.83
CA VAL A 756 2.16 22.86 13.83
C VAL A 756 1.84 22.28 12.46
N ALA A 757 2.79 21.65 11.79
CA ALA A 757 2.60 21.11 10.44
C ALA A 757 3.78 20.20 10.03
N ASP A 758 3.53 19.24 9.14
CA ASP A 758 4.57 18.42 8.51
C ASP A 758 4.13 17.91 7.11
N HIS A 759 5.05 17.36 6.34
CA HIS A 759 4.79 16.93 4.96
C HIS A 759 4.05 15.59 4.91
N ALA A 760 3.01 15.54 4.06
CA ALA A 760 2.26 14.31 3.77
C ALA A 760 3.13 13.26 3.06
N HIS A 761 2.91 11.98 3.37
CA HIS A 761 3.57 10.81 2.75
C HIS A 761 5.10 10.85 2.75
N LYS A 762 5.69 11.58 3.71
CA LYS A 762 7.15 11.69 3.83
C LYS A 762 7.81 10.32 3.96
N ASN A 763 8.87 10.10 3.20
CA ASN A 763 9.64 8.85 3.03
C ASN A 763 8.93 7.72 2.27
N PHE A 764 7.77 7.97 1.65
CA PHE A 764 7.16 6.97 0.77
C PHE A 764 8.03 6.77 -0.48
N PRO A 765 8.10 5.56 -1.07
CA PRO A 765 8.76 5.37 -2.34
C PRO A 765 8.17 6.25 -3.45
N ARG A 766 8.98 6.71 -4.39
CA ARG A 766 8.55 7.54 -5.53
C ARG A 766 7.32 7.00 -6.27
N ALA A 767 7.28 5.68 -6.50
CA ALA A 767 6.21 4.99 -7.21
C ALA A 767 4.96 4.68 -6.36
N ALA A 768 4.95 5.04 -5.07
CA ALA A 768 3.82 4.73 -4.21
C ALA A 768 2.56 5.49 -4.65
N SER A 769 1.41 4.80 -4.63
CA SER A 769 0.11 5.43 -4.89
C SER A 769 -0.34 6.37 -3.76
N GLY A 770 0.18 6.16 -2.55
CA GLY A 770 -0.23 6.90 -1.36
C GLY A 770 -1.65 6.55 -0.91
N TYR A 771 -2.12 7.29 0.09
CA TYR A 771 -3.46 7.13 0.65
C TYR A 771 -4.53 7.35 -0.42
N PHE A 772 -5.29 6.32 -0.77
CA PHE A 772 -6.33 6.35 -1.81
C PHE A 772 -5.88 7.07 -3.10
N GLY A 773 -4.66 6.80 -3.58
CA GLY A 773 -4.17 7.36 -4.84
C GLY A 773 -3.68 8.81 -4.78
N ARG A 774 -3.70 9.47 -3.61
CA ARG A 774 -3.34 10.90 -3.45
C ARG A 774 -1.94 11.28 -3.93
N LEU A 775 -0.99 10.35 -4.05
CA LEU A 775 0.35 10.64 -4.62
C LEU A 775 0.39 10.67 -6.15
N ARG A 776 -0.73 10.36 -6.82
CA ARG A 776 -0.83 10.25 -8.28
C ARG A 776 -1.70 11.33 -8.91
N VAL A 777 -2.48 12.04 -8.11
CA VAL A 777 -3.46 13.03 -8.58
C VAL A 777 -3.30 14.38 -7.89
N ALA A 778 -3.56 15.46 -8.64
CA ALA A 778 -3.61 16.80 -8.10
C ALA A 778 -4.81 16.97 -7.17
N HIS A 779 -4.62 17.64 -6.04
CA HIS A 779 -5.68 17.87 -5.07
C HIS A 779 -5.41 19.10 -4.21
N ASN A 780 -6.46 19.64 -3.58
CA ASN A 780 -6.29 20.76 -2.67
C ASN A 780 -5.69 20.30 -1.34
N VAL A 781 -4.84 21.14 -0.75
CA VAL A 781 -4.16 20.94 0.53
C VAL A 781 -4.14 22.24 1.31
N SER A 782 -3.92 22.18 2.63
CA SER A 782 -3.88 23.40 3.45
C SER A 782 -2.65 24.26 3.15
N ALA A 783 -1.51 23.61 2.96
CA ALA A 783 -0.28 24.31 2.61
C ALA A 783 0.64 23.46 1.71
N VAL A 784 1.53 24.17 1.03
CA VAL A 784 2.64 23.62 0.25
C VAL A 784 3.93 24.32 0.68
N THR A 785 5.08 23.67 0.46
CA THR A 785 6.35 24.24 0.93
C THR A 785 6.93 25.25 -0.04
N ALA A 786 7.56 26.31 0.48
CA ALA A 786 8.31 27.29 -0.31
C ALA A 786 9.66 26.77 -0.85
N ALA A 787 9.99 25.48 -0.65
CA ALA A 787 11.10 24.88 -1.39
C ALA A 787 10.85 24.92 -2.90
N VAL A 788 9.60 24.67 -3.32
CA VAL A 788 9.10 24.94 -4.68
C VAL A 788 7.61 25.31 -4.58
N LEU A 789 7.31 26.62 -4.60
CA LEU A 789 5.95 27.17 -4.54
C LEU A 789 5.75 28.19 -5.66
N LEU A 790 4.67 28.04 -6.45
CA LEU A 790 4.27 29.00 -7.46
C LEU A 790 2.96 29.71 -7.07
N VAL A 791 2.90 31.03 -7.24
CA VAL A 791 1.74 31.87 -6.88
C VAL A 791 1.63 33.08 -7.81
N ARG A 792 0.42 33.57 -8.05
CA ARG A 792 0.24 34.85 -8.75
C ARG A 792 0.79 35.98 -7.89
N ARG A 793 1.56 36.88 -8.50
CA ARG A 793 2.10 38.07 -7.82
C ARG A 793 1.02 38.87 -7.11
N ALA A 794 -0.11 39.10 -7.78
CA ALA A 794 -1.24 39.82 -7.21
C ALA A 794 -1.79 39.16 -5.94
N VAL A 795 -1.81 37.82 -5.86
CA VAL A 795 -2.25 37.09 -4.66
C VAL A 795 -1.21 37.20 -3.55
N TYR A 796 0.08 37.09 -3.90
CA TYR A 796 1.18 37.28 -2.94
C TYR A 796 1.11 38.67 -2.29
N GLU A 797 0.92 39.71 -3.09
CA GLU A 797 0.81 41.11 -2.64
C GLU A 797 -0.50 41.33 -1.85
N GLN A 798 -1.62 40.75 -2.29
CA GLN A 798 -2.92 40.84 -1.60
C GLN A 798 -2.86 40.40 -0.14
N VAL A 799 -2.11 39.35 0.17
CA VAL A 799 -1.99 38.80 1.53
C VAL A 799 -0.77 39.31 2.31
N GLY A 800 -0.05 40.28 1.75
CA GLY A 800 1.12 40.90 2.39
C GLY A 800 2.39 40.04 2.40
N GLY A 801 2.52 39.07 1.48
CA GLY A 801 3.72 38.23 1.34
C GLY A 801 4.01 37.33 2.54
N LEU A 802 5.27 36.94 2.74
CA LEU A 802 5.71 36.12 3.87
C LEU A 802 5.85 36.97 5.15
N ASP A 803 5.54 36.41 6.32
CA ASP A 803 5.66 37.12 7.61
C ASP A 803 7.13 37.18 8.08
N ALA A 804 7.83 38.23 7.69
CA ALA A 804 9.24 38.44 8.03
C ALA A 804 9.47 38.84 9.50
N GLU A 805 8.46 39.36 10.20
CA GLU A 805 8.60 39.84 11.57
C GLU A 805 8.55 38.68 12.57
N HIS A 806 7.59 37.77 12.38
CA HIS A 806 7.33 36.70 13.33
C HIS A 806 7.81 35.33 12.86
N LEU A 807 7.94 35.09 11.55
CA LEU A 807 8.28 33.80 10.94
C LEU A 807 9.47 33.93 9.99
N ALA A 808 10.63 34.25 10.54
CA ALA A 808 11.83 34.52 9.75
C ALA A 808 12.36 33.28 9.00
N VAL A 809 12.19 32.07 9.55
CA VAL A 809 12.81 30.85 9.00
C VAL A 809 11.86 29.66 8.90
N ALA A 810 11.14 29.29 9.97
CA ALA A 810 10.23 28.14 9.95
C ALA A 810 8.78 28.58 9.77
N PHE A 811 7.97 27.70 9.17
CA PHE A 811 6.52 27.82 9.00
C PHE A 811 6.01 29.07 8.22
N ASN A 812 6.89 29.89 7.65
CA ASN A 812 6.48 31.06 6.87
C ASN A 812 5.68 30.68 5.61
N ASP A 813 5.99 29.55 5.00
CA ASP A 813 5.28 28.98 3.86
C ASP A 813 3.89 28.46 4.26
N VAL A 814 3.80 27.82 5.42
CA VAL A 814 2.52 27.37 6.01
C VAL A 814 1.64 28.58 6.34
N ASP A 815 2.14 29.58 7.06
CA ASP A 815 1.41 30.82 7.35
C ASP A 815 0.94 31.51 6.07
N PHE A 816 1.82 31.64 5.08
CA PHE A 816 1.48 32.25 3.80
C PHE A 816 0.35 31.52 3.08
N CYS A 817 0.43 30.19 2.98
CA CYS A 817 -0.63 29.37 2.41
C CYS A 817 -1.96 29.53 3.17
N LEU A 818 -1.93 29.64 4.49
CA LEU A 818 -3.13 29.87 5.31
C LEU A 818 -3.73 31.26 5.12
N LYS A 819 -2.91 32.31 4.98
CA LYS A 819 -3.38 33.65 4.61
C LYS A 819 -4.03 33.67 3.23
N VAL A 820 -3.44 32.97 2.26
CA VAL A 820 -3.99 32.79 0.92
C VAL A 820 -5.34 32.07 0.96
N MET A 821 -5.49 31.05 1.80
CA MET A 821 -6.79 30.40 2.04
C MET A 821 -7.81 31.33 2.67
N GLN A 822 -7.42 32.08 3.70
CA GLN A 822 -8.30 33.04 4.37
C GLN A 822 -8.79 34.14 3.41
N ALA A 823 -8.01 34.44 2.36
CA ALA A 823 -8.39 35.37 1.30
C ALA A 823 -9.36 34.76 0.25
N GLY A 824 -9.79 33.51 0.41
CA GLY A 824 -10.78 32.83 -0.44
C GLY A 824 -10.19 31.99 -1.58
N TYR A 825 -8.87 31.77 -1.61
CA TYR A 825 -8.22 30.91 -2.60
C TYR A 825 -8.02 29.49 -2.06
N ARG A 826 -7.80 28.53 -2.97
CA ARG A 826 -7.42 27.16 -2.62
C ARG A 826 -5.95 26.93 -2.92
N ASN A 827 -5.23 26.27 -2.02
CA ASN A 827 -3.88 25.79 -2.32
C ASN A 827 -3.97 24.41 -2.96
N LEU A 828 -3.06 24.13 -3.89
CA LEU A 828 -3.05 22.92 -4.69
C LEU A 828 -1.66 22.30 -4.69
N TRP A 829 -1.60 20.98 -4.56
CA TRP A 829 -0.39 20.21 -4.80
C TRP A 829 -0.56 19.37 -6.06
N THR A 830 0.44 19.34 -6.94
CA THR A 830 0.44 18.53 -8.16
C THR A 830 1.57 17.49 -8.14
N PRO A 831 1.25 16.20 -8.39
CA PRO A 831 2.26 15.16 -8.56
C PRO A 831 3.00 15.23 -9.89
N GLN A 832 2.57 16.07 -10.83
CA GLN A 832 3.13 16.15 -12.18
C GLN A 832 4.29 17.17 -12.31
N ALA A 833 4.56 17.95 -11.28
CA ALA A 833 5.79 18.74 -11.18
C ALA A 833 6.75 18.02 -10.21
N GLU A 834 7.83 17.44 -10.73
CA GLU A 834 8.78 16.62 -9.96
C GLU A 834 10.17 17.24 -9.91
N LEU A 835 10.71 17.41 -8.70
CA LEU A 835 12.06 17.91 -8.43
C LEU A 835 12.71 17.14 -7.27
N TYR A 836 14.04 17.08 -7.23
CA TYR A 836 14.75 16.74 -6.00
C TYR A 836 14.90 17.98 -5.13
N HIS A 837 14.83 17.81 -3.82
CA HIS A 837 15.21 18.83 -2.85
C HIS A 837 16.20 18.18 -1.88
N HIS A 838 17.44 18.65 -1.92
CA HIS A 838 18.57 18.03 -1.25
C HIS A 838 18.64 18.32 0.28
N GLU A 839 17.65 19.06 0.80
CA GLU A 839 17.35 19.48 2.18
C GLU A 839 18.54 19.76 3.11
N SER A 840 18.65 21.03 3.54
CA SER A 840 19.50 21.48 4.65
C SER A 840 21.00 21.20 4.48
N LYS A 841 21.48 20.99 3.24
CA LYS A 841 22.92 20.81 2.94
C LYS A 841 23.77 21.99 3.43
N THR A 842 23.27 23.22 3.33
CA THR A 842 23.99 24.44 3.74
C THR A 842 23.57 24.96 5.12
N ARG A 843 22.31 24.73 5.53
CA ARG A 843 21.73 25.28 6.78
C ARG A 843 22.03 24.45 8.03
N GLY A 844 22.17 23.13 7.89
CA GLY A 844 22.26 22.16 9.00
C GLY A 844 20.96 22.04 9.83
N ALA A 845 20.92 21.10 10.76
CA ALA A 845 19.77 20.87 11.63
C ALA A 845 19.58 21.99 12.68
N ASP A 846 18.33 22.25 13.10
CA ASP A 846 17.98 23.21 14.18
C ASP A 846 18.31 22.67 15.59
N THR A 847 19.51 22.12 15.78
CA THR A 847 19.94 21.51 17.04
C THR A 847 20.59 22.52 18.01
N ALA A 848 21.11 23.64 17.49
CA ALA A 848 21.75 24.67 18.30
C ALA A 848 20.72 25.41 19.18
N PRO A 849 21.06 25.80 20.44
CA PRO A 849 20.10 26.37 21.39
C PRO A 849 19.32 27.59 20.86
N HIS A 850 19.98 28.51 20.16
CA HIS A 850 19.34 29.70 19.58
C HIS A 850 18.39 29.35 18.42
N LYS A 851 18.71 28.33 17.62
CA LYS A 851 17.84 27.84 16.52
C LYS A 851 16.58 27.18 17.07
N ARG A 852 16.71 26.36 18.13
CA ARG A 852 15.57 25.77 18.85
C ARG A 852 14.67 26.84 19.48
N ALA A 853 15.25 27.82 20.17
CA ALA A 853 14.48 28.91 20.78
C ALA A 853 13.71 29.75 19.73
N ARG A 854 14.32 29.98 18.55
CA ARG A 854 13.62 30.57 17.40
C ARG A 854 12.47 29.69 16.94
N LEU A 855 12.73 28.40 16.65
CA LEU A 855 11.71 27.45 16.19
C LEU A 855 10.53 27.36 17.17
N GLU A 856 10.78 27.33 18.48
CA GLU A 856 9.74 27.34 19.51
C GLU A 856 8.91 28.64 19.51
N ARG A 857 9.54 29.80 19.27
CA ARG A 857 8.82 31.08 19.12
C ARG A 857 7.96 31.09 17.86
N GLU A 858 8.50 30.65 16.73
CA GLU A 858 7.78 30.58 15.45
C GLU A 858 6.61 29.59 15.53
N ALA A 859 6.81 28.45 16.19
CA ALA A 859 5.74 27.47 16.47
C ALA A 859 4.62 28.05 17.35
N ARG A 860 4.96 28.80 18.41
CA ARG A 860 3.96 29.50 19.23
C ARG A 860 3.17 30.51 18.43
N CYS A 861 3.83 31.30 17.58
CA CYS A 861 3.14 32.23 16.66
C CYS A 861 2.09 31.52 15.81
N MET A 862 2.45 30.37 15.22
CA MET A 862 1.50 29.55 14.44
C MET A 862 0.34 29.02 15.29
N GLN A 863 0.62 28.56 16.51
CA GLN A 863 -0.40 28.03 17.42
C GLN A 863 -1.39 29.12 17.88
N ASP A 864 -0.88 30.30 18.21
CA ASP A 864 -1.69 31.44 18.64
C ASP A 864 -2.56 31.97 17.49
N ARG A 865 -1.99 32.06 16.28
CA ARG A 865 -2.66 32.62 15.10
C ARG A 865 -3.64 31.63 14.42
N TRP A 866 -3.22 30.38 14.26
CA TRP A 866 -3.91 29.39 13.42
C TRP A 866 -4.47 28.19 14.21
N GLY A 867 -4.45 28.22 15.54
CA GLY A 867 -4.82 27.11 16.41
C GLY A 867 -6.08 26.31 16.01
N PRO A 868 -7.21 26.95 15.62
CA PRO A 868 -8.37 26.23 15.12
C PRO A 868 -8.09 25.35 13.89
N LEU A 869 -7.39 25.87 12.87
CA LEU A 869 -7.02 25.12 11.67
C LEU A 869 -5.96 24.05 11.97
N LEU A 870 -5.04 24.31 12.90
CA LEU A 870 -4.05 23.31 13.31
C LEU A 870 -4.69 22.10 14.04
N ARG A 871 -5.85 22.30 14.68
CA ARG A 871 -6.62 21.21 15.30
C ARG A 871 -7.51 20.48 14.31
N ARG A 872 -7.93 21.15 13.24
CA ARG A 872 -8.83 20.60 12.21
C ARG A 872 -8.43 21.14 10.84
N ASP A 873 -7.52 20.41 10.19
CA ASP A 873 -7.15 20.65 8.81
C ASP A 873 -8.29 20.18 7.89
N PRO A 874 -8.91 21.04 7.07
CA PRO A 874 -10.01 20.64 6.19
C PRO A 874 -9.60 19.58 5.15
N PHE A 875 -8.31 19.43 4.85
CA PHE A 875 -7.80 18.46 3.87
C PHE A 875 -7.22 17.18 4.50
N TYR A 876 -7.43 17.00 5.82
CA TYR A 876 -7.04 15.81 6.59
C TYR A 876 -8.16 15.36 7.53
N ASN A 877 -8.49 14.07 7.51
CA ASN A 877 -9.61 13.57 8.30
C ASN A 877 -9.26 13.46 9.80
N PRO A 878 -10.16 13.84 10.72
CA PRO A 878 -9.91 13.80 12.17
C PRO A 878 -9.76 12.38 12.76
N ASN A 879 -10.09 11.34 12.00
CA ASN A 879 -9.89 9.94 12.41
C ASN A 879 -8.48 9.42 12.07
N LEU A 880 -7.65 10.25 11.43
CA LEU A 880 -6.27 9.95 11.08
C LEU A 880 -5.28 10.59 12.05
N SER A 881 -4.13 9.94 12.23
CA SER A 881 -3.14 10.33 13.23
C SER A 881 -2.43 11.63 12.88
N LEU A 882 -2.26 12.50 13.88
CA LEU A 882 -1.35 13.65 13.84
C LEU A 882 0.07 13.32 14.38
N SER A 883 0.31 12.09 14.84
CA SER A 883 1.65 11.65 15.27
C SER A 883 2.47 11.03 14.13
N ARG A 884 1.83 10.72 13.00
CA ARG A 884 2.43 10.07 11.84
C ARG A 884 2.12 10.82 10.55
N ARG A 885 2.88 10.51 9.49
CA ARG A 885 2.85 11.19 8.18
C ARG A 885 2.26 10.32 7.07
N ASP A 886 1.72 9.16 7.43
CA ASP A 886 1.39 8.04 6.55
C ASP A 886 -0.12 7.77 6.45
N PHE A 887 -0.96 8.65 7.01
CA PHE A 887 -2.42 8.48 7.07
C PHE A 887 -2.82 7.24 7.89
N SER A 888 -2.04 6.87 8.91
CA SER A 888 -2.48 5.87 9.89
C SER A 888 -3.71 6.34 10.67
N LEU A 889 -4.43 5.40 11.28
CA LEU A 889 -5.55 5.71 12.16
C LEU A 889 -5.10 6.48 13.41
N ALA A 890 -6.01 7.21 14.06
CA ALA A 890 -5.81 7.80 15.38
C ALA A 890 -6.49 6.93 16.47
N LEU A 891 -5.82 6.63 17.59
CA LEU A 891 -6.42 5.85 18.70
C LEU A 891 -7.18 6.67 19.74
N THR A 892 -7.08 7.97 19.66
CA THR A 892 -7.78 8.91 20.53
C THR A 892 -8.62 9.77 19.64
N ALA A 893 -9.92 9.88 19.92
CA ALA A 893 -10.74 10.92 19.32
C ALA A 893 -10.05 12.26 19.57
N HIS A 894 -9.55 12.91 18.53
CA HIS A 894 -9.23 14.33 18.61
C HIS A 894 -10.53 15.01 19.03
N GLN A 895 -10.57 15.66 20.20
CA GLN A 895 -11.79 16.18 20.83
C GLN A 895 -12.64 16.99 19.82
N ALA A 896 -13.57 16.32 19.15
CA ALA A 896 -14.49 16.90 18.19
C ALA A 896 -15.74 17.33 18.97
N ALA A 897 -15.58 18.33 19.84
CA ALA A 897 -16.69 18.98 20.54
C ALA A 897 -16.95 20.37 19.94
N SER A 898 -16.99 20.47 18.61
CA SER A 898 -17.57 21.64 17.93
C SER A 898 -18.03 21.25 16.52
N PRO A 899 -19.19 21.75 16.06
CA PRO A 899 -19.63 21.59 14.68
C PRO A 899 -18.55 22.09 13.72
N PRO A 900 -18.55 21.64 12.45
CA PRO A 900 -17.63 22.17 11.45
C PRO A 900 -17.67 23.69 11.47
N VAL A 901 -16.56 24.31 11.85
CA VAL A 901 -16.30 25.68 11.44
C VAL A 901 -16.11 25.56 9.93
N PRO A 902 -16.95 26.21 9.11
CA PRO A 902 -16.75 26.19 7.67
C PRO A 902 -15.33 26.66 7.40
N ALA A 903 -14.57 25.92 6.58
CA ALA A 903 -13.40 26.51 5.95
C ALA A 903 -13.84 27.84 5.29
N PRO A 904 -13.08 28.93 5.47
CA PRO A 904 -13.45 30.24 4.96
C PRO A 904 -13.82 30.22 3.48
#